data_AF-A0A7T3V5Y6-F1
#
_entry.id   AF-A0A7T3V5Y6-F1
#
_cell.length_a   1.000
_cell.length_b   1.000
_cell.length_c   1.000
_cell.angle_alpha   90.00
_cell.angle_beta   90.00
_cell.angle_gamma   90.00
#
_symmetry.space_group_name_H-M   'P 1'
#
loop_
_entity.id
_entity.type
_entity.pdbx_description
1 polymer ?
#
loop_
_entity_poly.entity_id
_entity_poly.type
_entity_poly.pdbx_seq_one_letter_code
_entity_poly.pdbx_strand_id
1 'polypeptide(L)'
;MLALPAKKTVSLLGALLFIATSLAGQPQLTAATAKRRSFARTLSFYESISSRNFNCELQPIVPTVQDEFEENILIEIPSDKSKVSTNRITTVNFAFTQDFFAASPEFIFEFADYLTQKKLPFTTVILLSADSDYDTVPQKPSVSGSTRVFAQSCYEADKICSVVVTDSKYNDGTITAGGAGDISPKWLVQKIKAACASYKKSARLPVAFMYLYRQKAIKENQRVAAFLEHGIPAAGLYLGHEESDLMVLKTLAQDFSDSRGGLWDRHYSYIPTGKNGIWTDEFFFAATFIAFAFITLLSLCFSSFTNSEGNKKLLRELSRTWYFIPAFILGTSVALILVQAALSAFNAGAQLFFAIKITAVTFLASIFLVYQLAFRTRLTLVSTSYQILIVAALNIFIMTAADLSFMFIFFVQYIIIFFFRKRKSLAANIVCLVLLVIPLASFMYDILRYSDYENLAKTMKTGFWGNVTISSIMFPILIQTTRVVISLKAIKKSDPKKTLLSKCAVSVASYTAAAVLLIAFIILCAKASSSSTDKASLPAVINSSGTNAFEAQITESDLMDMNTKTVRITSSRNVIRYTVTVKSRETIPLYECNYNYSIENNENAVIQIPDFPPQKIDIVYTTDKNKSEQVIITAYIQSERNYIIAETKILDTGNRNE
;
A
#
# COMPACT_ATOMS: atom_id res chain seq x y z
N MET A 1 -51.56 29.40 7.68
CA MET A 1 -51.72 27.94 7.89
C MET A 1 -51.57 27.25 6.54
N LEU A 2 -50.34 26.94 6.13
CA LEU A 2 -49.64 25.65 6.29
C LEU A 2 -50.16 24.55 5.34
N ALA A 3 -49.48 24.41 4.20
CA ALA A 3 -49.17 23.13 3.55
C ALA A 3 -48.19 23.35 2.37
N LEU A 4 -46.90 23.17 2.63
CA LEU A 4 -45.86 22.96 1.61
C LEU A 4 -45.70 21.45 1.41
N PRO A 5 -45.74 20.91 0.18
CA PRO A 5 -45.49 19.48 -0.04
C PRO A 5 -43.99 19.22 -0.07
N ALA A 6 -43.55 18.35 0.84
CA ALA A 6 -42.23 17.76 0.89
C ALA A 6 -41.89 17.00 -0.41
N LYS A 7 -41.04 17.57 -1.26
CA LYS A 7 -40.32 16.83 -2.31
C LYS A 7 -38.90 17.41 -2.47
N LYS A 8 -37.92 16.50 -2.45
CA LYS A 8 -36.48 16.66 -2.81
C LYS A 8 -35.45 16.92 -1.68
N THR A 9 -35.50 16.13 -0.60
CA THR A 9 -34.37 15.97 0.34
C THR A 9 -33.90 14.51 0.49
N VAL A 10 -34.42 13.60 -0.35
CA VAL A 10 -34.21 12.14 -0.20
C VAL A 10 -32.90 11.64 -0.81
N SER A 11 -32.21 12.41 -1.64
CA SER A 11 -31.02 11.92 -2.38
C SER A 11 -29.70 11.93 -1.60
N LEU A 12 -29.53 12.80 -0.61
CA LEU A 12 -28.27 12.92 0.14
C LEU A 12 -28.33 12.16 1.47
N LEU A 13 -29.47 12.24 2.17
CA LEU A 13 -29.72 11.52 3.41
C LEU A 13 -29.80 10.01 3.17
N GLY A 14 -30.40 9.58 2.05
CA GLY A 14 -30.45 8.18 1.66
C GLY A 14 -29.07 7.60 1.34
N ALA A 15 -28.17 8.37 0.73
CA ALA A 15 -26.79 7.95 0.49
C ALA A 15 -25.98 7.90 1.79
N LEU A 16 -26.17 8.86 2.71
CA LEU A 16 -25.51 8.88 4.02
C LEU A 16 -26.03 7.79 4.97
N LEU A 17 -27.34 7.49 4.97
CA LEU A 17 -27.91 6.40 5.79
C LEU A 17 -27.52 5.00 5.27
N PHE A 18 -27.29 4.85 3.96
CA PHE A 18 -26.86 3.57 3.36
C PHE A 18 -25.35 3.34 3.51
N ILE A 19 -24.54 4.40 3.62
CA ILE A 19 -23.13 4.31 3.98
C ILE A 19 -22.98 3.86 5.45
N ALA A 20 -23.86 4.33 6.34
CA ALA A 20 -23.87 3.93 7.75
C ALA A 20 -24.25 2.45 7.98
N THR A 21 -25.12 1.87 7.16
CA THR A 21 -25.52 0.45 7.29
C THR A 21 -24.54 -0.53 6.66
N SER A 22 -23.61 -0.07 5.82
CA SER A 22 -22.55 -0.90 5.23
C SER A 22 -21.31 -1.12 6.13
N LEU A 23 -21.30 -0.49 7.32
CA LEU A 23 -20.22 -0.56 8.32
C LEU A 23 -20.43 -1.64 9.39
N ALA A 24 -21.57 -2.34 9.39
CA ALA A 24 -21.91 -3.34 10.40
C ALA A 24 -21.76 -4.76 9.84
N GLY A 25 -20.58 -5.34 10.04
CA GLY A 25 -20.34 -6.74 9.69
C GLY A 25 -18.88 -7.10 9.86
N GLN A 26 -18.44 -7.31 11.11
CA GLN A 26 -17.19 -8.01 11.37
C GLN A 26 -17.51 -9.43 11.86
N PRO A 27 -17.10 -10.47 11.12
CA PRO A 27 -17.09 -11.82 11.67
C PRO A 27 -15.96 -11.96 12.69
N GLN A 28 -16.28 -12.58 13.83
CA GLN A 28 -15.34 -12.93 14.88
C GLN A 28 -14.67 -14.26 14.52
N LEU A 29 -13.33 -14.28 14.45
CA LEU A 29 -12.56 -15.52 14.38
C LEU A 29 -12.20 -15.99 15.80
N THR A 30 -12.59 -17.21 16.11
CA THR A 30 -12.33 -17.92 17.37
C THR A 30 -10.83 -18.21 17.56
N ALA A 31 -10.31 -17.95 18.76
CA ALA A 31 -8.93 -18.24 19.13
C ALA A 31 -8.74 -19.74 19.39
N ALA A 32 -7.83 -20.37 18.65
CA ALA A 32 -7.09 -21.52 19.13
C ALA A 32 -5.61 -21.11 19.25
N THR A 33 -5.08 -21.22 20.46
CA THR A 33 -3.66 -21.35 20.83
C THR A 33 -2.72 -20.16 20.59
N ALA A 34 -2.57 -19.30 21.61
CA ALA A 34 -1.31 -18.59 21.84
C ALA A 34 -0.29 -19.58 22.41
N LYS A 35 0.53 -20.20 21.53
CA LYS A 35 1.70 -20.97 21.95
C LYS A 35 2.77 -20.01 22.48
N ARG A 36 3.47 -20.41 23.54
CA ARG A 36 4.56 -19.65 24.18
C ARG A 36 5.75 -19.53 23.20
N ARG A 37 6.02 -18.31 22.72
CA ARG A 37 7.27 -17.92 22.04
C ARG A 37 8.30 -17.54 23.10
N SER A 38 9.55 -18.00 22.95
CA SER A 38 10.61 -17.83 23.97
C SER A 38 11.97 -18.26 23.43
N PHE A 39 13.06 -17.66 23.91
CA PHE A 39 14.44 -18.05 23.59
C PHE A 39 14.71 -19.56 23.75
N ALA A 40 14.18 -20.20 24.79
CA ALA A 40 14.32 -21.65 25.00
C ALA A 40 13.77 -22.50 23.83
N ARG A 41 12.75 -21.99 23.13
CA ARG A 41 12.19 -22.65 21.93
C ARG A 41 13.16 -22.54 20.76
N THR A 42 13.74 -21.35 20.54
CA THR A 42 14.79 -21.13 19.54
C THR A 42 15.99 -22.05 19.80
N LEU A 43 16.42 -22.17 21.06
CA LEU A 43 17.53 -23.05 21.43
C LEU A 43 17.20 -24.53 21.14
N SER A 44 15.99 -24.99 21.48
CA SER A 44 15.54 -26.35 21.15
C SER A 44 15.54 -26.61 19.64
N PHE A 45 15.14 -25.64 18.82
CA PHE A 45 15.21 -25.75 17.37
C PHE A 45 16.66 -25.78 16.88
N TYR A 46 17.52 -24.92 17.40
CA TYR A 46 18.94 -24.90 17.09
C TYR A 46 19.63 -26.23 17.42
N GLU A 47 19.37 -26.81 18.59
CA GLU A 47 19.90 -28.13 18.99
C GLU A 47 19.41 -29.23 18.05
N SER A 48 18.13 -29.20 17.66
CA SER A 48 17.55 -30.17 16.72
C SER A 48 18.23 -30.13 15.35
N ILE A 49 18.57 -28.93 14.87
CA ILE A 49 19.25 -28.73 13.58
C ILE A 49 20.72 -29.13 13.68
N SER A 50 21.41 -28.68 14.74
CA SER A 50 22.80 -29.00 15.03
C SER A 50 23.03 -30.50 15.12
N SER A 51 22.10 -31.25 15.73
CA SER A 51 22.18 -32.71 15.88
C SER A 51 22.24 -33.47 14.55
N ARG A 52 21.85 -32.84 13.44
CA ARG A 52 21.89 -33.40 12.09
C ARG A 52 23.15 -33.00 11.29
N ASN A 53 24.15 -32.40 11.95
CA ASN A 53 25.42 -31.95 11.34
C ASN A 53 25.27 -30.85 10.27
N PHE A 54 24.23 -30.03 10.33
CA PHE A 54 24.16 -28.82 9.52
C PHE A 54 25.02 -27.71 10.12
N ASN A 55 25.62 -26.88 9.28
CA ASN A 55 26.28 -25.65 9.74
C ASN A 55 25.20 -24.62 10.10
N CYS A 56 24.94 -24.44 11.38
CA CYS A 56 23.95 -23.49 11.86
C CYS A 56 24.53 -22.46 12.83
N GLU A 57 24.01 -21.25 12.74
CA GLU A 57 24.40 -20.10 13.56
C GLU A 57 23.15 -19.44 14.15
N LEU A 58 23.28 -18.95 15.39
CA LEU A 58 22.29 -18.10 16.01
C LEU A 58 22.66 -16.63 15.78
N GLN A 59 21.71 -15.84 15.27
CA GLN A 59 21.87 -14.41 15.09
C GLN A 59 20.97 -13.65 16.08
N PRO A 60 21.55 -12.88 17.01
CA PRO A 60 20.79 -12.07 17.95
C PRO A 60 20.03 -10.94 17.22
N ILE A 61 18.79 -10.69 17.65
CA ILE A 61 17.94 -9.61 17.10
C ILE A 61 18.25 -8.27 17.77
N VAL A 62 18.60 -8.33 19.06
CA VAL A 62 18.96 -7.16 19.87
C VAL A 62 20.43 -7.24 20.26
N PRO A 63 21.12 -6.08 20.36
CA PRO A 63 22.52 -6.05 20.75
C PRO A 63 22.75 -6.38 22.23
N THR A 64 21.69 -6.43 23.05
CA THR A 64 21.76 -6.69 24.49
C THR A 64 21.82 -8.19 24.81
N VAL A 65 22.91 -8.60 25.45
CA VAL A 65 23.14 -9.99 25.91
C VAL A 65 22.28 -10.35 27.15
N GLN A 66 21.69 -9.35 27.82
CA GLN A 66 21.03 -9.54 29.13
C GLN A 66 19.58 -10.03 29.04
N ASP A 67 18.90 -9.86 27.90
CA ASP A 67 17.48 -10.17 27.75
C ASP A 67 17.29 -11.36 26.80
N GLU A 68 16.56 -12.39 27.23
CA GLU A 68 16.33 -13.64 26.47
C GLU A 68 15.26 -13.46 25.37
N PHE A 69 15.60 -12.75 24.30
CA PHE A 69 14.76 -12.68 23.10
C PHE A 69 14.93 -13.94 22.23
N GLU A 70 13.92 -14.24 21.40
CA GLU A 70 14.13 -15.20 20.31
C GLU A 70 15.24 -14.67 19.38
N GLU A 71 16.00 -15.58 18.78
CA GLU A 71 17.10 -15.27 17.86
C GLU A 71 16.80 -15.87 16.49
N ASN A 72 17.37 -15.31 15.42
CA ASN A 72 17.27 -15.94 14.11
C ASN A 72 18.15 -17.19 14.07
N ILE A 73 17.68 -18.26 13.42
CA ILE A 73 18.51 -19.45 13.16
C ILE A 73 18.87 -19.44 11.69
N LEU A 74 20.17 -19.47 11.40
CA LEU A 74 20.73 -19.51 10.05
C LEU A 74 21.27 -20.90 9.79
N ILE A 75 20.90 -21.53 8.67
CA ILE A 75 21.52 -22.77 8.20
C ILE A 75 22.25 -22.45 6.90
N GLU A 76 23.57 -22.53 6.93
CA GLU A 76 24.41 -22.22 5.76
C GLU A 76 24.83 -23.50 5.04
N ILE A 77 24.55 -23.56 3.74
CA ILE A 77 24.96 -24.63 2.84
C ILE A 77 25.96 -24.03 1.84
N PRO A 78 27.25 -24.37 1.92
CA PRO A 78 28.29 -23.73 1.13
C PRO A 78 28.18 -24.07 -0.35
N SER A 79 28.56 -23.11 -1.20
CA SER A 79 28.62 -23.32 -2.65
C SER A 79 29.63 -24.41 -3.05
N ASP A 80 29.35 -25.12 -4.14
CA ASP A 80 30.31 -26.01 -4.77
C ASP A 80 31.41 -25.21 -5.49
N LYS A 81 32.61 -25.19 -4.88
CA LYS A 81 33.79 -24.51 -5.43
C LYS A 81 34.21 -25.01 -6.82
N SER A 82 33.77 -26.21 -7.22
CA SER A 82 34.07 -26.77 -8.54
C SER A 82 33.20 -26.19 -9.66
N LYS A 83 32.07 -25.55 -9.32
CA LYS A 83 31.13 -24.97 -10.27
C LYS A 83 31.28 -23.44 -10.26
N VAL A 84 32.20 -22.93 -11.08
CA VAL A 84 32.41 -21.48 -11.24
C VAL A 84 31.15 -20.87 -11.88
N SER A 85 30.48 -19.97 -11.16
CA SER A 85 29.33 -19.24 -11.69
C SER A 85 29.73 -17.83 -12.11
N THR A 86 29.28 -17.40 -13.29
CA THR A 86 29.41 -16.03 -13.78
C THR A 86 28.28 -15.11 -13.32
N ASN A 87 27.33 -15.62 -12.53
CA ASN A 87 26.20 -14.83 -12.04
C ASN A 87 26.65 -13.86 -10.95
N ARG A 88 26.08 -12.65 -10.95
CA ARG A 88 26.35 -11.63 -9.91
C ARG A 88 25.91 -12.07 -8.51
N ILE A 89 24.83 -12.85 -8.44
CA ILE A 89 24.29 -13.37 -7.18
C ILE A 89 25.06 -14.62 -6.77
N THR A 90 25.74 -14.57 -5.64
CA THR A 90 26.53 -15.68 -5.08
C THR A 90 25.81 -16.39 -3.93
N THR A 91 24.78 -15.76 -3.35
CA THR A 91 24.04 -16.28 -2.20
C THR A 91 22.53 -16.24 -2.46
N VAL A 92 21.84 -17.35 -2.20
CA VAL A 92 20.37 -17.44 -2.25
C VAL A 92 19.85 -17.76 -0.86
N ASN A 93 18.99 -16.89 -0.33
CA ASN A 93 18.36 -17.04 0.96
C ASN A 93 16.92 -17.55 0.81
N PHE A 94 16.58 -18.65 1.50
CA PHE A 94 15.21 -19.10 1.67
C PHE A 94 14.77 -18.78 3.10
N ALA A 95 13.92 -17.76 3.25
CA ALA A 95 13.52 -17.24 4.54
C ALA A 95 12.18 -17.80 4.98
N PHE A 96 12.16 -18.58 6.05
CA PHE A 96 10.99 -19.12 6.74
C PHE A 96 10.84 -18.49 8.13
N THR A 97 9.68 -18.65 8.77
CA THR A 97 9.52 -18.34 10.20
C THR A 97 9.85 -19.56 11.06
N GLN A 98 10.23 -19.35 12.31
CA GLN A 98 10.36 -20.45 13.28
C GLN A 98 9.02 -21.16 13.55
N ASP A 99 7.89 -20.47 13.35
CA ASP A 99 6.57 -21.08 13.41
C ASP A 99 6.30 -22.03 12.23
N PHE A 100 6.76 -21.67 11.04
CA PHE A 100 6.70 -22.57 9.88
C PHE A 100 7.51 -23.84 10.12
N PHE A 101 8.72 -23.71 10.67
CA PHE A 101 9.56 -24.85 11.04
C PHE A 101 8.89 -25.72 12.12
N ALA A 102 8.34 -25.09 13.16
CA ALA A 102 7.69 -25.81 14.25
C ALA A 102 6.45 -26.61 13.84
N ALA A 103 5.80 -26.23 12.74
CA ALA A 103 4.66 -26.96 12.21
C ALA A 103 5.07 -28.27 11.52
N SER A 104 6.22 -28.29 10.83
CA SER A 104 6.79 -29.50 10.23
C SER A 104 8.31 -29.36 10.07
N PRO A 105 9.10 -29.78 11.07
CA PRO A 105 10.57 -29.75 11.00
C PRO A 105 11.13 -30.59 9.85
N GLU A 106 10.51 -31.76 9.60
CA GLU A 106 10.90 -32.71 8.57
C GLU A 106 10.91 -32.09 7.17
N PHE A 107 9.96 -31.19 6.88
CA PHE A 107 9.90 -30.49 5.60
C PHE A 107 11.16 -29.66 5.34
N ILE A 108 11.64 -28.92 6.35
CA ILE A 108 12.85 -28.09 6.24
C ILE A 108 14.09 -28.97 6.21
N PHE A 109 14.14 -30.05 6.98
CA PHE A 109 15.25 -31.00 6.95
C PHE A 109 15.38 -31.67 5.58
N GLU A 110 14.28 -32.14 4.98
CA GLU A 110 14.31 -32.77 3.67
C GLU A 110 14.76 -31.79 2.58
N PHE A 111 14.38 -30.50 2.70
CA PHE A 111 14.87 -29.45 1.82
C PHE A 111 16.38 -29.19 2.01
N ALA A 112 16.85 -29.08 3.25
CA ALA A 112 18.26 -28.86 3.57
C ALA A 112 19.15 -30.03 3.12
N ASP A 113 18.68 -31.27 3.30
CA ASP A 113 19.34 -32.48 2.83
C ASP A 113 19.47 -32.48 1.31
N TYR A 114 18.39 -32.13 0.59
CA TYR A 114 18.41 -32.00 -0.87
C TYR A 114 19.46 -30.97 -1.33
N LEU A 115 19.49 -29.79 -0.72
CA LEU A 115 20.44 -28.73 -1.07
C LEU A 115 21.90 -29.18 -0.86
N THR A 116 22.16 -29.86 0.26
CA THR A 116 23.48 -30.40 0.62
C THR A 116 23.93 -31.48 -0.37
N GLN A 117 23.03 -32.38 -0.76
CA GLN A 117 23.33 -33.44 -1.74
C GLN A 117 23.57 -32.88 -3.14
N LYS A 118 22.80 -31.85 -3.54
CA LYS A 118 22.83 -31.30 -4.90
C LYS A 118 24.10 -30.50 -5.21
N LYS A 119 24.74 -29.92 -4.18
CA LYS A 119 25.95 -29.09 -4.28
C LYS A 119 25.80 -27.99 -5.33
N LEU A 120 25.00 -26.98 -5.00
CA LEU A 120 24.65 -25.89 -5.91
C LEU A 120 25.83 -24.92 -6.12
N PRO A 121 25.89 -24.20 -7.26
CA PRO A 121 26.99 -23.27 -7.58
C PRO A 121 26.89 -21.92 -6.86
N PHE A 122 26.20 -21.86 -5.73
CA PHE A 122 25.97 -20.68 -4.90
C PHE A 122 25.75 -21.13 -3.45
N THR A 123 26.05 -20.24 -2.50
CA THR A 123 25.77 -20.49 -1.09
C THR A 123 24.28 -20.37 -0.86
N THR A 124 23.69 -21.35 -0.18
CA THR A 124 22.28 -21.30 0.21
C THR A 124 22.18 -21.04 1.70
N VAL A 125 21.38 -20.05 2.10
CA VAL A 125 21.07 -19.77 3.50
C VAL A 125 19.60 -20.11 3.72
N ILE A 126 19.30 -20.95 4.70
CA ILE A 126 17.93 -21.12 5.20
C ILE A 126 17.83 -20.27 6.46
N LEU A 127 17.08 -19.17 6.38
CA LEU A 127 16.80 -18.30 7.51
C LEU A 127 15.50 -18.75 8.19
N LEU A 128 15.56 -19.06 9.48
CA LEU A 128 14.39 -19.24 10.34
C LEU A 128 14.24 -17.99 11.22
N SER A 129 13.47 -17.02 10.72
CA SER A 129 13.25 -15.74 11.40
C SER A 129 12.34 -15.91 12.63
N ALA A 130 12.63 -15.17 13.70
CA ALA A 130 11.73 -15.09 14.87
C ALA A 130 10.44 -14.29 14.61
N ASP A 131 10.33 -13.66 13.44
CA ASP A 131 9.13 -12.91 13.02
C ASP A 131 7.86 -13.79 13.01
N SER A 132 6.71 -13.12 13.07
CA SER A 132 5.44 -13.72 12.71
C SER A 132 5.09 -13.44 11.25
N ASP A 133 4.44 -14.41 10.60
CA ASP A 133 3.86 -14.21 9.26
C ASP A 133 2.57 -13.33 9.29
N TYR A 134 2.13 -12.91 10.49
CA TYR A 134 0.96 -12.07 10.70
C TYR A 134 1.29 -10.87 11.59
N ASP A 135 0.76 -9.69 11.22
CA ASP A 135 0.72 -8.50 12.07
C ASP A 135 -0.38 -8.66 13.11
N THR A 136 -0.04 -9.15 14.28
CA THR A 136 -1.00 -9.30 15.38
C THR A 136 -1.48 -7.94 15.89
N VAL A 137 -0.61 -6.92 15.93
CA VAL A 137 -0.88 -5.59 16.50
C VAL A 137 -0.84 -4.51 15.41
N PRO A 138 -1.69 -3.46 15.46
CA PRO A 138 -1.57 -2.28 14.60
C PRO A 138 -0.15 -1.73 14.66
N GLN A 139 0.46 -1.62 13.49
CA GLN A 139 1.86 -1.29 13.40
C GLN A 139 2.13 0.18 13.67
N LYS A 140 3.13 0.43 14.51
CA LYS A 140 3.89 1.68 14.50
C LYS A 140 5.22 1.43 13.80
N PRO A 141 5.81 2.42 13.10
CA PRO A 141 7.03 2.27 12.30
C PRO A 141 8.29 1.88 13.10
N SER A 142 8.20 1.79 14.43
CA SER A 142 9.32 1.68 15.36
C SER A 142 9.68 0.24 15.81
N VAL A 143 9.21 -0.81 15.12
CA VAL A 143 9.50 -2.19 15.54
C VAL A 143 10.68 -2.75 14.74
N SER A 144 11.69 -3.26 15.45
CA SER A 144 12.79 -4.02 14.85
C SER A 144 12.31 -5.43 14.52
N GLY A 145 12.00 -5.69 13.25
CA GLY A 145 11.68 -7.04 12.78
C GLY A 145 12.94 -7.89 12.65
N SER A 146 12.87 -9.16 13.03
CA SER A 146 14.01 -10.08 13.01
C SER A 146 14.57 -10.30 11.59
N THR A 147 13.71 -10.35 10.57
CA THR A 147 14.13 -10.41 9.16
C THR A 147 14.86 -9.14 8.72
N ARG A 148 14.49 -7.98 9.29
CA ARG A 148 15.17 -6.70 9.03
C ARG A 148 16.58 -6.70 9.60
N VAL A 149 16.78 -7.23 10.81
CA VAL A 149 18.12 -7.38 11.41
C VAL A 149 19.03 -8.25 10.52
N PHE A 150 18.49 -9.38 10.02
CA PHE A 150 19.24 -10.21 9.07
C PHE A 150 19.59 -9.44 7.79
N ALA A 151 18.62 -8.76 7.16
CA ALA A 151 18.85 -7.99 5.93
C ALA A 151 19.91 -6.88 6.13
N GLN A 152 19.93 -6.24 7.31
CA GLN A 152 20.92 -5.22 7.68
C GLN A 152 22.33 -5.79 7.86
N SER A 153 22.46 -7.02 8.34
CA SER A 153 23.75 -7.69 8.53
C SER A 153 24.43 -8.11 7.22
N CYS A 154 23.71 -8.09 6.10
CA CYS A 154 24.23 -8.48 4.79
C CYS A 154 25.05 -7.35 4.13
N TYR A 155 26.38 -7.39 4.28
CA TYR A 155 27.29 -6.38 3.72
C TYR A 155 27.29 -6.30 2.18
N GLU A 156 27.06 -7.41 1.47
CA GLU A 156 27.05 -7.48 -0.01
C GLU A 156 25.63 -7.74 -0.55
N ALA A 157 24.72 -6.80 -0.28
CA ALA A 157 23.31 -6.91 -0.65
C ALA A 157 23.07 -7.21 -2.16
N ASP A 158 23.96 -6.74 -3.03
CA ASP A 158 23.85 -6.92 -4.48
C ASP A 158 24.24 -8.32 -4.98
N LYS A 159 24.84 -9.15 -4.12
CA LYS A 159 25.19 -10.55 -4.40
C LYS A 159 24.22 -11.55 -3.77
N ILE A 160 23.17 -11.08 -3.11
CA ILE A 160 22.18 -11.91 -2.40
C ILE A 160 20.83 -11.79 -3.11
N CYS A 161 20.05 -12.87 -3.15
CA CYS A 161 18.60 -12.77 -3.33
C CYS A 161 17.86 -13.62 -2.31
N SER A 162 16.64 -13.22 -1.98
CA SER A 162 15.81 -13.86 -0.96
C SER A 162 14.47 -14.36 -1.55
N VAL A 163 14.10 -15.60 -1.23
CA VAL A 163 12.75 -16.13 -1.39
C VAL A 163 12.14 -16.22 0.00
N VAL A 164 11.14 -15.40 0.27
CA VAL A 164 10.44 -15.41 1.56
C VAL A 164 9.29 -16.40 1.48
N VAL A 165 9.32 -17.43 2.31
CA VAL A 165 8.27 -18.43 2.41
C VAL A 165 7.39 -18.11 3.61
N THR A 166 6.08 -18.07 3.36
CA THR A 166 5.03 -17.85 4.36
C THR A 166 4.06 -19.03 4.35
N ASP A 167 3.51 -19.41 5.51
CA ASP A 167 2.56 -20.53 5.63
C ASP A 167 1.27 -20.27 4.81
N SER A 168 0.87 -21.23 3.97
CA SER A 168 -0.32 -21.15 3.12
C SER A 168 -1.64 -21.12 3.90
N LYS A 169 -1.63 -21.47 5.19
CA LYS A 169 -2.80 -21.28 6.10
C LYS A 169 -3.32 -19.85 6.10
N TYR A 170 -2.47 -18.88 5.80
CA TYR A 170 -2.82 -17.46 5.84
C TYR A 170 -3.35 -16.93 4.50
N ASN A 171 -2.81 -17.43 3.39
CA ASN A 171 -3.23 -17.02 2.05
C ASN A 171 -2.70 -18.04 1.04
N ASP A 172 -3.56 -18.91 0.52
CA ASP A 172 -3.13 -19.92 -0.43
C ASP A 172 -2.97 -19.32 -1.84
N GLY A 173 -1.82 -19.59 -2.45
CA GLY A 173 -1.60 -19.41 -3.87
C GLY A 173 -1.47 -17.98 -4.38
N THR A 174 -0.97 -17.07 -3.54
CA THR A 174 -0.56 -15.72 -3.96
C THR A 174 0.96 -15.57 -3.97
N ILE A 175 1.48 -14.61 -4.73
CA ILE A 175 2.91 -14.22 -4.70
C ILE A 175 2.98 -12.78 -4.21
N THR A 176 3.86 -12.51 -3.24
CA THR A 176 4.15 -11.13 -2.84
C THR A 176 5.29 -10.59 -3.69
N ALA A 177 4.98 -9.64 -4.56
CA ALA A 177 5.92 -9.11 -5.56
C ALA A 177 6.45 -7.70 -5.25
N GLY A 178 6.32 -7.23 -4.00
CA GLY A 178 6.83 -5.92 -3.60
C GLY A 178 6.59 -5.61 -2.13
N GLY A 179 7.24 -4.54 -1.67
CA GLY A 179 7.22 -4.06 -0.28
C GLY A 179 8.21 -2.91 -0.08
N ALA A 180 8.07 -2.16 1.02
CA ALA A 180 8.87 -0.99 1.37
C ALA A 180 8.92 0.13 0.30
N GLY A 181 7.99 0.16 -0.66
CA GLY A 181 8.06 1.10 -1.79
C GLY A 181 8.93 0.63 -2.96
N ASP A 182 9.33 -0.63 -3.01
CA ASP A 182 10.03 -1.24 -4.15
C ASP A 182 9.34 -2.55 -4.61
N ILE A 183 9.79 -3.10 -5.74
CA ILE A 183 9.19 -4.26 -6.42
C ILE A 183 10.26 -5.34 -6.61
N SER A 184 9.85 -6.60 -6.41
CA SER A 184 10.66 -7.78 -6.70
C SER A 184 11.10 -7.81 -8.18
N PRO A 185 12.33 -8.20 -8.53
CA PRO A 185 12.72 -8.29 -9.93
C PRO A 185 11.84 -9.25 -10.73
N LYS A 186 11.52 -8.88 -11.98
CA LYS A 186 10.74 -9.71 -12.92
C LYS A 186 11.22 -11.16 -12.99
N TRP A 187 12.54 -11.38 -13.13
CA TRP A 187 13.13 -12.71 -13.29
C TRP A 187 12.89 -13.61 -12.08
N LEU A 188 12.87 -13.04 -10.86
CA LEU A 188 12.66 -13.77 -9.62
C LEU A 188 11.21 -14.23 -9.52
N VAL A 189 10.28 -13.31 -9.76
CA VAL A 189 8.84 -13.60 -9.73
C VAL A 189 8.44 -14.59 -10.83
N GLN A 190 9.06 -14.50 -12.01
CA GLN A 190 8.86 -15.46 -13.10
C GLN A 190 9.28 -16.88 -12.73
N LYS A 191 10.45 -17.05 -12.10
CA LYS A 191 10.93 -18.36 -11.64
C LYS A 191 10.01 -18.96 -10.57
N ILE A 192 9.61 -18.18 -9.58
CA ILE A 192 8.63 -18.61 -8.55
C ILE A 192 7.34 -19.08 -9.20
N LYS A 193 6.79 -18.29 -10.11
CA LYS A 193 5.56 -18.65 -10.81
C LYS A 193 5.71 -19.93 -11.65
N ALA A 194 6.82 -20.09 -12.36
CA ALA A 194 7.10 -21.26 -13.19
C ALA A 194 7.26 -22.54 -12.34
N ALA A 195 7.95 -22.45 -11.20
CA ALA A 195 8.08 -23.54 -10.26
C ALA A 195 6.72 -23.96 -9.70
N CYS A 196 5.88 -23.03 -9.24
CA CYS A 196 4.52 -23.33 -8.79
C CYS A 196 3.66 -23.97 -9.90
N ALA A 197 3.75 -23.45 -11.13
CA ALA A 197 2.98 -23.98 -12.27
C ALA A 197 3.35 -25.43 -12.61
N SER A 198 4.62 -25.82 -12.43
CA SER A 198 5.11 -27.18 -12.69
C SER A 198 4.44 -28.22 -11.77
N TYR A 199 4.07 -27.81 -10.56
CA TYR A 199 3.39 -28.66 -9.58
C TYR A 199 1.91 -28.32 -9.39
N LYS A 200 1.29 -27.65 -10.39
CA LYS A 200 -0.14 -27.27 -10.40
C LYS A 200 -0.58 -26.43 -9.19
N LYS A 201 0.35 -25.76 -8.52
CA LYS A 201 0.04 -24.82 -7.43
C LYS A 201 -0.41 -23.50 -8.03
N SER A 202 -1.45 -22.91 -7.42
CA SER A 202 -1.92 -21.60 -7.88
C SER A 202 -0.92 -20.54 -7.43
N ALA A 203 -0.51 -19.65 -8.33
CA ALA A 203 0.48 -18.62 -8.07
C ALA A 203 -0.01 -17.32 -8.71
N ARG A 204 -0.94 -16.67 -8.02
CA ARG A 204 -1.59 -15.43 -8.46
C ARG A 204 -0.80 -14.22 -7.96
N LEU A 205 -0.53 -13.29 -8.85
CA LEU A 205 -0.07 -11.97 -8.45
C LEU A 205 -1.30 -11.16 -8.03
N PRO A 206 -1.33 -10.59 -6.81
CA PRO A 206 -2.51 -9.95 -6.27
C PRO A 206 -2.91 -8.72 -7.08
N VAL A 207 -1.93 -7.97 -7.60
CA VAL A 207 -2.17 -6.74 -8.34
C VAL A 207 -1.66 -6.82 -9.77
N ALA A 208 -2.43 -6.23 -10.68
CA ALA A 208 -2.02 -6.10 -12.08
C ALA A 208 -0.95 -5.00 -12.24
N PHE A 209 -1.04 -3.95 -11.41
CA PHE A 209 -0.16 -2.78 -11.45
C PHE A 209 0.87 -2.81 -10.32
N MET A 210 2.10 -3.21 -10.63
CA MET A 210 3.19 -3.27 -9.64
C MET A 210 3.54 -1.88 -9.06
N TYR A 211 3.23 -0.80 -9.78
CA TYR A 211 3.33 0.58 -9.30
C TYR A 211 2.67 0.82 -7.93
N LEU A 212 1.59 0.10 -7.61
CA LEU A 212 0.91 0.21 -6.33
C LEU A 212 1.79 -0.20 -5.12
N TYR A 213 2.75 -1.12 -5.32
CA TYR A 213 3.75 -1.43 -4.30
C TYR A 213 4.74 -0.26 -4.12
N ARG A 214 5.17 0.39 -5.22
CA ARG A 214 6.07 1.56 -5.14
C ARG A 214 5.46 2.76 -4.42
N GLN A 215 4.15 2.95 -4.55
CA GLN A 215 3.42 4.00 -3.84
C GLN A 215 3.07 3.64 -2.39
N LYS A 216 3.47 2.47 -1.89
CA LYS A 216 3.08 1.95 -0.56
C LYS A 216 1.55 1.95 -0.37
N ALA A 217 0.81 1.75 -1.47
CA ALA A 217 -0.65 1.77 -1.45
C ALA A 217 -1.20 0.43 -0.94
N ILE A 218 -0.55 -0.69 -1.28
CA ILE A 218 -0.96 -2.05 -0.91
C ILE A 218 -0.40 -2.43 0.48
N LYS A 219 -1.06 -3.37 1.16
CA LYS A 219 -0.53 -4.05 2.34
C LYS A 219 0.74 -4.81 1.99
N GLU A 220 1.82 -4.48 2.66
CA GLU A 220 3.14 -5.05 2.39
C GLU A 220 3.37 -6.30 3.26
N ASN A 221 4.05 -7.31 2.71
CA ASN A 221 4.65 -8.35 3.54
C ASN A 221 5.93 -7.78 4.14
N GLN A 222 5.96 -7.66 5.46
CA GLN A 222 7.04 -7.08 6.25
C GLN A 222 8.41 -7.69 5.94
N ARG A 223 8.44 -9.02 5.82
CA ARG A 223 9.66 -9.81 5.64
C ARG A 223 10.21 -9.59 4.23
N VAL A 224 9.35 -9.52 3.22
CA VAL A 224 9.73 -9.15 1.85
C VAL A 224 10.20 -7.69 1.80
N ALA A 225 9.45 -6.78 2.44
CA ALA A 225 9.77 -5.36 2.52
C ALA A 225 11.15 -5.11 3.16
N ALA A 226 11.50 -5.85 4.22
CA ALA A 226 12.77 -5.74 4.92
C ALA A 226 13.98 -6.01 4.00
N PHE A 227 13.89 -7.00 3.11
CA PHE A 227 14.95 -7.28 2.13
C PHE A 227 15.02 -6.20 1.04
N LEU A 228 13.87 -5.81 0.49
CA LEU A 228 13.81 -4.79 -0.58
C LEU A 228 14.33 -3.42 -0.10
N GLU A 229 14.04 -3.04 1.15
CA GLU A 229 14.54 -1.81 1.78
C GLU A 229 16.07 -1.74 1.82
N HIS A 230 16.74 -2.88 1.94
CA HIS A 230 18.22 -3.00 1.96
C HIS A 230 18.81 -3.31 0.58
N GLY A 231 18.02 -3.20 -0.49
CA GLY A 231 18.49 -3.42 -1.86
C GLY A 231 18.73 -4.89 -2.20
N ILE A 232 18.19 -5.83 -1.42
CA ILE A 232 18.27 -7.28 -1.69
C ILE A 232 17.04 -7.69 -2.52
N PRO A 233 17.22 -8.22 -3.75
CA PRO A 233 16.17 -8.84 -4.54
C PRO A 233 15.36 -9.86 -3.75
N ALA A 234 14.10 -9.56 -3.45
CA ALA A 234 13.25 -10.48 -2.69
C ALA A 234 11.84 -10.61 -3.26
N ALA A 235 11.25 -11.80 -3.13
CA ALA A 235 9.86 -12.09 -3.46
C ALA A 235 9.27 -13.08 -2.44
N GLY A 236 7.99 -12.94 -2.15
CA GLY A 236 7.27 -13.79 -1.20
C GLY A 236 6.46 -14.88 -1.90
N LEU A 237 6.46 -16.07 -1.32
CA LEU A 237 5.74 -17.26 -1.78
C LEU A 237 5.00 -17.88 -0.60
N TYR A 238 3.73 -18.24 -0.81
CA TYR A 238 2.94 -18.94 0.19
C TYR A 238 2.98 -20.45 -0.10
N LEU A 239 3.46 -21.24 0.87
CA LEU A 239 3.56 -22.70 0.80
C LEU A 239 3.01 -23.33 2.07
N GLY A 240 2.45 -24.53 1.95
CA GLY A 240 2.17 -25.37 3.11
C GLY A 240 3.36 -26.27 3.41
N HIS A 241 3.05 -27.47 3.90
CA HIS A 241 4.03 -28.52 4.21
C HIS A 241 3.81 -29.76 3.35
N GLU A 242 3.19 -29.61 2.18
CA GLU A 242 2.92 -30.73 1.28
C GLU A 242 4.17 -31.11 0.45
N GLU A 243 4.26 -32.36 0.01
CA GLU A 243 5.34 -32.81 -0.89
C GLU A 243 5.44 -31.95 -2.15
N SER A 244 4.30 -31.53 -2.69
CA SER A 244 4.26 -30.63 -3.85
C SER A 244 4.88 -29.26 -3.57
N ASP A 245 4.75 -28.73 -2.35
CA ASP A 245 5.36 -27.46 -1.92
C ASP A 245 6.88 -27.60 -1.79
N LEU A 246 7.34 -28.73 -1.26
CA LEU A 246 8.75 -29.06 -1.19
C LEU A 246 9.37 -29.15 -2.59
N MET A 247 8.65 -29.77 -3.53
CA MET A 247 9.12 -29.88 -4.92
C MET A 247 9.21 -28.54 -5.63
N VAL A 248 8.34 -27.57 -5.29
CA VAL A 248 8.46 -26.18 -5.75
C VAL A 248 9.77 -25.56 -5.26
N LEU A 249 10.13 -25.72 -3.98
CA LEU A 249 11.38 -25.19 -3.42
C LEU A 249 12.62 -25.85 -4.04
N LYS A 250 12.61 -27.18 -4.19
CA LYS A 250 13.69 -27.94 -4.85
C LYS A 250 13.90 -27.46 -6.30
N THR A 251 12.80 -27.24 -7.03
CA THR A 251 12.85 -26.72 -8.42
C THR A 251 13.36 -25.30 -8.48
N LEU A 252 12.94 -24.42 -7.56
CA LEU A 252 13.46 -23.06 -7.46
C LEU A 252 14.97 -23.03 -7.23
N ALA A 253 15.47 -23.83 -6.28
CA ALA A 253 16.89 -23.94 -6.01
C ALA A 253 17.68 -24.40 -7.26
N GLN A 254 17.11 -25.34 -8.02
CA GLN A 254 17.71 -25.79 -9.28
C GLN A 254 17.68 -24.69 -10.35
N ASP A 255 16.55 -23.98 -10.52
CA ASP A 255 16.42 -22.91 -11.52
C ASP A 255 17.39 -21.75 -11.26
N PHE A 256 17.74 -21.48 -9.99
CA PHE A 256 18.76 -20.49 -9.64
C PHE A 256 20.19 -20.95 -9.96
N SER A 257 20.42 -22.26 -10.07
CA SER A 257 21.72 -22.79 -10.53
C SER A 257 22.01 -22.31 -11.95
N ASP A 258 20.98 -22.35 -12.80
CA ASP A 258 21.11 -22.09 -14.24
C ASP A 258 21.11 -20.59 -14.55
N SER A 259 20.27 -19.81 -13.87
CA SER A 259 20.22 -18.35 -14.06
C SER A 259 19.73 -17.62 -12.81
N ARG A 260 20.49 -16.61 -12.39
CA ARG A 260 20.16 -15.72 -11.26
C ARG A 260 20.84 -14.37 -11.44
N GLY A 261 20.26 -13.30 -10.91
CA GLY A 261 20.83 -11.96 -11.02
C GLY A 261 20.61 -11.30 -12.38
N GLY A 262 19.45 -11.54 -13.00
CA GLY A 262 19.03 -10.76 -14.17
C GLY A 262 18.80 -9.28 -13.83
N LEU A 263 18.64 -8.46 -14.87
CA LEU A 263 18.30 -7.03 -14.73
C LEU A 263 17.12 -6.86 -13.77
N TRP A 264 17.26 -5.92 -12.83
CA TRP A 264 16.20 -5.56 -11.89
C TRP A 264 15.18 -4.65 -12.59
N ASP A 265 14.40 -5.24 -13.50
CA ASP A 265 13.27 -4.58 -14.12
C ASP A 265 12.19 -4.33 -13.05
N ARG A 266 11.95 -3.05 -12.74
CA ARG A 266 10.97 -2.57 -11.76
C ARG A 266 9.65 -2.11 -12.41
N HIS A 267 9.60 -2.09 -13.74
CA HIS A 267 8.48 -1.54 -14.50
C HIS A 267 7.74 -2.62 -15.29
N TYR A 268 7.87 -3.90 -14.93
CA TYR A 268 7.10 -4.96 -15.56
C TYR A 268 5.64 -4.96 -15.08
N SER A 269 4.74 -5.45 -15.93
CA SER A 269 3.40 -5.88 -15.51
C SER A 269 3.11 -7.32 -15.93
N TYR A 270 2.21 -7.95 -15.20
CA TYR A 270 1.76 -9.31 -15.43
C TYR A 270 0.27 -9.34 -15.75
N ILE A 271 -0.07 -9.88 -16.92
CA ILE A 271 -1.46 -10.08 -17.33
C ILE A 271 -1.78 -11.57 -17.18
N PRO A 272 -2.74 -11.96 -16.31
CA PRO A 272 -3.11 -13.35 -16.09
C PRO A 272 -3.92 -13.92 -17.27
N THR A 273 -3.25 -14.31 -18.34
CA THR A 273 -3.84 -15.02 -19.50
C THR A 273 -3.29 -16.44 -19.61
N GLY A 274 -4.16 -17.45 -19.44
CA GLY A 274 -3.75 -18.86 -19.49
C GLY A 274 -2.88 -19.30 -18.30
N LYS A 275 -2.12 -20.39 -18.46
CA LYS A 275 -1.29 -20.97 -17.39
C LYS A 275 -0.04 -20.14 -17.05
N ASN A 276 0.56 -19.49 -18.05
CA ASN A 276 1.85 -18.80 -17.88
C ASN A 276 1.70 -17.27 -17.81
N GLY A 277 0.55 -16.73 -18.22
CA GLY A 277 0.32 -15.29 -18.34
C GLY A 277 1.24 -14.61 -19.36
N ILE A 278 1.01 -13.32 -19.57
CA ILE A 278 1.88 -12.49 -20.42
C ILE A 278 2.64 -11.54 -19.52
N TRP A 279 3.96 -11.55 -19.69
CA TRP A 279 4.88 -10.65 -19.01
C TRP A 279 5.31 -9.55 -19.96
N THR A 280 5.16 -8.31 -19.50
CA THR A 280 5.68 -7.12 -20.20
C THR A 280 6.98 -6.69 -19.52
N ASP A 281 7.87 -6.02 -20.24
CA ASP A 281 9.05 -5.37 -19.68
C ASP A 281 8.97 -3.86 -19.87
N GLU A 282 9.88 -3.15 -19.21
CA GLU A 282 10.03 -1.70 -19.37
C GLU A 282 10.22 -1.29 -20.83
N PHE A 283 11.00 -2.08 -21.59
CA PHE A 283 11.25 -1.81 -23.00
C PHE A 283 9.96 -1.82 -23.83
N PHE A 284 9.11 -2.83 -23.65
CA PHE A 284 7.82 -2.94 -24.31
C PHE A 284 6.92 -1.75 -23.96
N PHE A 285 6.90 -1.32 -22.70
CA PHE A 285 6.15 -0.14 -22.28
C PHE A 285 6.67 1.15 -22.90
N ALA A 286 7.98 1.36 -22.91
CA ALA A 286 8.60 2.51 -23.55
C ALA A 286 8.32 2.54 -25.06
N ALA A 287 8.49 1.42 -25.76
CA ALA A 287 8.24 1.33 -27.19
C ALA A 287 6.76 1.60 -27.53
N THR A 288 5.84 1.01 -26.76
CA THR A 288 4.40 1.22 -26.95
C THR A 288 4.00 2.67 -26.64
N PHE A 289 4.59 3.27 -25.61
CA PHE A 289 4.39 4.68 -25.29
C PHE A 289 4.85 5.59 -26.42
N ILE A 290 6.04 5.37 -26.97
CA ILE A 290 6.55 6.17 -28.10
C ILE A 290 5.59 6.05 -29.30
N ALA A 291 5.15 4.84 -29.63
CA ALA A 291 4.22 4.61 -30.74
C ALA A 291 2.86 5.30 -30.51
N PHE A 292 2.28 5.18 -29.31
CA PHE A 292 1.00 5.80 -28.99
C PHE A 292 1.08 7.32 -28.83
N ALA A 293 2.16 7.83 -28.26
CA ALA A 293 2.45 9.26 -28.20
C ALA A 293 2.56 9.84 -29.62
N PHE A 294 3.30 9.16 -30.50
CA PHE A 294 3.42 9.53 -31.90
C PHE A 294 2.04 9.56 -32.58
N ILE A 295 1.25 8.48 -32.50
CA ILE A 295 -0.09 8.41 -33.11
C ILE A 295 -1.03 9.50 -32.55
N THR A 296 -1.02 9.71 -31.23
CA THR A 296 -1.86 10.70 -30.56
C THR A 296 -1.50 12.13 -31.00
N LEU A 297 -0.21 12.46 -31.02
CA LEU A 297 0.28 13.76 -31.49
C LEU A 297 -0.02 13.95 -32.98
N LEU A 298 0.23 12.93 -33.79
CA LEU A 298 -0.06 12.94 -35.22
C LEU A 298 -1.56 13.20 -35.48
N SER A 299 -2.43 12.51 -34.75
CA SER A 299 -3.89 12.69 -34.79
C SER A 299 -4.31 14.11 -34.40
N LEU A 300 -3.74 14.67 -33.33
CA LEU A 300 -4.01 16.05 -32.90
C LEU A 300 -3.53 17.07 -33.94
N CYS A 301 -2.32 16.90 -34.46
CA CYS A 301 -1.73 17.75 -35.48
C CYS A 301 -2.57 17.73 -36.76
N PHE A 302 -2.80 16.56 -37.37
CA PHE A 302 -3.55 16.49 -38.64
C PHE A 302 -5.01 16.91 -38.52
N SER A 303 -5.64 16.68 -37.37
CA SER A 303 -6.99 17.18 -37.11
C SER A 303 -7.04 18.72 -36.99
N SER A 304 -5.92 19.36 -36.67
CA SER A 304 -5.80 20.81 -36.49
C SER A 304 -5.32 21.55 -37.76
N PHE A 305 -4.46 20.93 -38.57
CA PHE A 305 -3.76 21.60 -39.69
C PHE A 305 -4.49 21.58 -41.05
N THR A 306 -5.64 20.93 -41.19
CA THR A 306 -6.39 21.02 -42.46
C THR A 306 -6.95 22.45 -42.62
N ASN A 307 -6.63 23.17 -43.70
CA ASN A 307 -7.08 24.54 -43.94
C ASN A 307 -8.56 24.60 -44.37
N SER A 308 -9.46 24.10 -43.51
CA SER A 308 -10.90 24.15 -43.71
C SER A 308 -11.50 25.30 -42.89
N GLU A 309 -12.62 25.88 -43.36
CA GLU A 309 -13.34 26.90 -42.57
C GLU A 309 -13.79 26.38 -41.19
N GLY A 310 -14.11 25.09 -41.11
CA GLY A 310 -14.43 24.40 -39.86
C GLY A 310 -13.27 24.45 -38.86
N ASN A 311 -12.04 24.24 -39.32
CA ASN A 311 -10.84 24.27 -38.46
C ASN A 311 -10.48 25.70 -38.04
N LYS A 312 -10.65 26.70 -38.92
CA LYS A 312 -10.47 28.13 -38.54
C LYS A 312 -11.44 28.55 -37.43
N LYS A 313 -12.71 28.12 -37.55
CA LYS A 313 -13.73 28.37 -36.51
C LYS A 313 -13.39 27.66 -35.21
N LEU A 314 -12.94 26.41 -35.29
CA LEU A 314 -12.51 25.64 -34.14
C LEU A 314 -11.34 26.29 -33.40
N LEU A 315 -10.28 26.67 -34.11
CA LEU A 315 -9.09 27.31 -33.53
C LEU A 315 -9.45 28.61 -32.79
N ARG A 316 -10.37 29.40 -33.36
CA ARG A 316 -10.88 30.63 -32.73
C ARG A 316 -11.73 30.35 -31.48
N GLU A 317 -12.51 29.27 -31.45
CA GLU A 317 -13.25 28.85 -30.26
C GLU A 317 -12.32 28.29 -29.18
N LEU A 318 -11.29 27.55 -29.58
CA LEU A 318 -10.29 26.96 -28.68
C LEU A 318 -9.38 28.02 -28.06
N SER A 319 -8.91 29.01 -28.84
CA SER A 319 -8.10 30.13 -28.33
C SER A 319 -8.86 31.02 -27.32
N ARG A 320 -10.19 30.97 -27.32
CA ARG A 320 -11.03 31.65 -26.32
C ARG A 320 -11.29 30.83 -25.07
N THR A 321 -11.01 29.52 -25.10
CA THR A 321 -11.42 28.60 -24.04
C THR A 321 -10.28 27.72 -23.52
N TRP A 322 -9.06 27.85 -24.07
CA TRP A 322 -7.90 27.03 -23.67
C TRP A 322 -7.50 27.23 -22.22
N TYR A 323 -7.59 28.47 -21.69
CA TYR A 323 -7.25 28.80 -20.31
C TYR A 323 -8.09 28.02 -19.29
N PHE A 324 -9.22 27.45 -19.73
CA PHE A 324 -10.08 26.64 -18.89
C PHE A 324 -9.38 25.37 -18.40
N ILE A 325 -8.53 24.75 -19.22
CA ILE A 325 -7.83 23.53 -18.86
C ILE A 325 -6.93 23.76 -17.63
N PRO A 326 -5.93 24.67 -17.66
CA PRO A 326 -5.08 24.90 -16.50
C PRO A 326 -5.84 25.52 -15.32
N ALA A 327 -6.79 26.43 -15.56
CA ALA A 327 -7.55 27.06 -14.48
C ALA A 327 -8.41 26.05 -13.71
N PHE A 328 -9.02 25.10 -14.40
CA PHE A 328 -9.84 24.08 -13.77
C PHE A 328 -8.97 23.06 -13.02
N ILE A 329 -7.84 22.63 -13.58
CA ILE A 329 -6.91 21.73 -12.88
C ILE A 329 -6.45 22.39 -11.57
N LEU A 330 -5.95 23.63 -11.64
CA LEU A 330 -5.53 24.39 -10.47
C LEU A 330 -6.67 24.59 -9.46
N GLY A 331 -7.85 25.03 -9.91
CA GLY A 331 -8.99 25.30 -9.03
C GLY A 331 -9.47 24.05 -8.29
N THR A 332 -9.57 22.91 -9.00
CA THR A 332 -9.96 21.63 -8.39
C THR A 332 -8.88 21.06 -7.48
N SER A 333 -7.60 21.24 -7.79
CA SER A 333 -6.49 20.86 -6.90
C SER A 333 -6.50 21.68 -5.60
N VAL A 334 -6.72 23.00 -5.67
CA VAL A 334 -6.85 23.86 -4.47
C VAL A 334 -8.06 23.44 -3.64
N ALA A 335 -9.21 23.17 -4.28
CA ALA A 335 -10.38 22.69 -3.55
C ALA A 335 -10.16 21.33 -2.87
N LEU A 336 -9.46 20.40 -3.53
CA LEU A 336 -9.07 19.12 -2.94
C LEU A 336 -8.19 19.30 -1.69
N ILE A 337 -7.25 20.25 -1.73
CA ILE A 337 -6.39 20.59 -0.58
C ILE A 337 -7.22 21.17 0.57
N LEU A 338 -8.13 22.10 0.28
CA LEU A 338 -9.00 22.71 1.30
C LEU A 338 -9.94 21.67 1.94
N VAL A 339 -10.52 20.79 1.14
CA VAL A 339 -11.37 19.68 1.61
C VAL A 339 -10.56 18.70 2.45
N GLN A 340 -9.33 18.39 2.02
CA GLN A 340 -8.42 17.54 2.79
C GLN A 340 -8.09 18.16 4.15
N ALA A 341 -7.78 19.46 4.21
CA ALA A 341 -7.52 20.17 5.46
C ALA A 341 -8.76 20.17 6.38
N ALA A 342 -9.94 20.47 5.83
CA ALA A 342 -11.19 20.46 6.60
C ALA A 342 -11.51 19.07 7.16
N LEU A 343 -11.35 18.01 6.36
CA LEU A 343 -11.64 16.64 6.77
C LEU A 343 -10.59 16.03 7.70
N SER A 344 -9.33 16.46 7.61
CA SER A 344 -8.29 16.01 8.55
C SER A 344 -8.59 16.38 10.00
N ALA A 345 -9.45 17.39 10.23
CA ALA A 345 -9.93 17.74 11.57
C ALA A 345 -10.96 16.74 12.14
N PHE A 346 -11.57 15.88 11.32
CA PHE A 346 -12.74 15.07 11.72
C PHE A 346 -12.49 13.56 11.88
N ASN A 347 -11.24 13.07 11.81
CA ASN A 347 -10.91 11.63 11.91
C ASN A 347 -11.85 10.70 11.10
N ALA A 348 -12.29 11.18 9.93
CA ALA A 348 -13.25 10.46 9.10
C ALA A 348 -12.63 9.19 8.47
N GLY A 349 -13.46 8.15 8.30
CA GLY A 349 -13.11 6.92 7.60
C GLY A 349 -12.50 7.18 6.21
N ALA A 350 -11.42 6.49 5.84
CA ALA A 350 -10.71 6.69 4.57
C ALA A 350 -11.59 6.58 3.30
N GLN A 351 -12.62 5.72 3.32
CA GLN A 351 -13.60 5.60 2.23
C GLN A 351 -14.54 6.82 2.16
N LEU A 352 -15.00 7.31 3.32
CA LEU A 352 -15.80 8.54 3.41
C LEU A 352 -14.98 9.75 2.97
N PHE A 353 -13.70 9.79 3.35
CA PHE A 353 -12.75 10.81 2.93
C PHE A 353 -12.64 10.88 1.40
N PHE A 354 -12.54 9.73 0.73
CA PHE A 354 -12.51 9.64 -0.72
C PHE A 354 -13.83 10.09 -1.38
N ALA A 355 -14.97 9.64 -0.85
CA ALA A 355 -16.30 10.03 -1.35
C ALA A 355 -16.53 11.55 -1.26
N ILE A 356 -16.11 12.17 -0.15
CA ILE A 356 -16.23 13.63 0.02
C ILE A 356 -15.30 14.37 -0.94
N LYS A 357 -14.06 13.91 -1.14
CA LYS A 357 -13.15 14.50 -2.15
C LYS A 357 -13.75 14.49 -3.56
N ILE A 358 -14.30 13.37 -4.01
CA ILE A 358 -14.96 13.28 -5.32
C ILE A 358 -16.17 14.20 -5.41
N THR A 359 -16.98 14.24 -4.34
CA THR A 359 -18.17 15.11 -4.28
C THR A 359 -17.78 16.59 -4.34
N ALA A 360 -16.70 16.99 -3.67
CA ALA A 360 -16.23 18.37 -3.69
C ALA A 360 -15.69 18.77 -5.08
N VAL A 361 -14.92 17.91 -5.74
CA VAL A 361 -14.41 18.17 -7.10
C VAL A 361 -15.54 18.29 -8.10
N THR A 362 -16.50 17.37 -8.06
CA THR A 362 -17.67 17.38 -8.95
C THR A 362 -18.55 18.61 -8.69
N PHE A 363 -18.72 19.01 -7.43
CA PHE A 363 -19.42 20.25 -7.07
C PHE A 363 -18.69 21.50 -7.59
N LEU A 364 -17.38 21.59 -7.41
CA LEU A 364 -16.60 22.72 -7.92
C LEU A 364 -16.65 22.80 -9.46
N ALA A 365 -16.58 21.65 -10.13
CA ALA A 365 -16.75 21.58 -11.58
C ALA A 365 -18.12 22.10 -12.04
N SER A 366 -19.17 21.84 -11.26
CA SER A 366 -20.50 22.38 -11.53
C SER A 366 -20.56 23.92 -11.39
N ILE A 367 -19.84 24.49 -10.40
CA ILE A 367 -19.70 25.94 -10.22
C ILE A 367 -18.95 26.55 -11.41
N PHE A 368 -17.84 25.94 -11.83
CA PHE A 368 -17.09 26.37 -13.01
C PHE A 368 -17.96 26.37 -14.28
N LEU A 369 -18.80 25.35 -14.48
CA LEU A 369 -19.73 25.32 -15.60
C LEU A 369 -20.78 26.44 -15.50
N VAL A 370 -21.34 26.67 -14.31
CA VAL A 370 -22.30 27.75 -14.06
C VAL A 370 -21.68 29.12 -14.35
N TYR A 371 -20.44 29.34 -13.90
CA TYR A 371 -19.67 30.55 -14.21
C TYR A 371 -19.54 30.74 -15.72
N GLN A 372 -19.11 29.71 -16.46
CA GLN A 372 -19.00 29.79 -17.92
C GLN A 372 -20.32 30.13 -18.62
N LEU A 373 -21.43 29.57 -18.15
CA LEU A 373 -22.77 29.84 -18.66
C LEU A 373 -23.22 31.28 -18.34
N ALA A 374 -22.86 31.81 -17.17
CA ALA A 374 -23.19 33.17 -16.74
C ALA A 374 -22.44 34.23 -17.56
N PHE A 375 -21.14 34.02 -17.82
CA PHE A 375 -20.29 34.94 -18.58
C PHE A 375 -20.42 34.82 -20.12
N ARG A 376 -21.50 34.17 -20.61
CA ARG A 376 -21.83 34.03 -22.04
C ARG A 376 -20.69 33.50 -22.92
N THR A 377 -19.79 32.69 -22.36
CA THR A 377 -18.84 31.94 -23.18
C THR A 377 -19.64 30.98 -24.06
N ARG A 378 -19.51 31.08 -25.38
CA ARG A 378 -20.25 30.21 -26.32
C ARG A 378 -19.66 28.81 -26.28
N LEU A 379 -20.01 28.00 -25.27
CA LEU A 379 -19.67 26.59 -25.21
C LEU A 379 -20.47 25.83 -26.26
N THR A 380 -19.77 25.41 -27.31
CA THR A 380 -20.32 24.53 -28.34
C THR A 380 -19.91 23.09 -28.04
N LEU A 381 -20.77 22.13 -28.40
CA LEU A 381 -20.43 20.70 -28.26
C LEU A 381 -19.15 20.35 -29.03
N VAL A 382 -18.86 21.08 -30.11
CA VAL A 382 -17.64 20.90 -30.92
C VAL A 382 -16.41 21.35 -30.13
N SER A 383 -16.42 22.56 -29.56
CA SER A 383 -15.30 23.05 -28.75
C SER A 383 -15.00 22.13 -27.57
N THR A 384 -16.05 21.68 -26.85
CA THR A 384 -15.90 20.77 -25.71
C THR A 384 -15.38 19.39 -26.12
N SER A 385 -15.76 18.87 -27.31
CA SER A 385 -15.22 17.63 -27.87
C SER A 385 -13.72 17.70 -28.17
N TYR A 386 -13.19 18.87 -28.55
CA TYR A 386 -11.75 19.04 -28.77
C TYR A 386 -10.98 19.28 -27.47
N GLN A 387 -11.57 20.01 -26.51
CA GLN A 387 -10.98 20.17 -25.17
C GLN A 387 -10.78 18.82 -24.47
N ILE A 388 -11.81 17.96 -24.46
CA ILE A 388 -11.69 16.62 -23.86
C ILE A 388 -10.66 15.75 -24.60
N LEU A 389 -10.53 15.89 -25.92
CA LEU A 389 -9.53 15.16 -26.70
C LEU A 389 -8.09 15.59 -26.37
N ILE A 390 -7.87 16.91 -26.25
CA ILE A 390 -6.56 17.46 -25.86
C ILE A 390 -6.21 17.04 -24.44
N VAL A 391 -7.16 17.11 -23.50
CA VAL A 391 -6.88 16.71 -22.13
C VAL A 391 -6.68 15.20 -21.98
N ALA A 392 -7.43 14.37 -22.70
CA ALA A 392 -7.16 12.94 -22.73
C ALA A 392 -5.76 12.63 -23.28
N ALA A 393 -5.29 13.38 -24.30
CA ALA A 393 -3.93 13.27 -24.78
C ALA A 393 -2.90 13.71 -23.73
N LEU A 394 -3.09 14.89 -23.12
CA LEU A 394 -2.22 15.38 -22.04
C LEU A 394 -2.15 14.41 -20.86
N ASN A 395 -3.29 13.79 -20.50
CA ASN A 395 -3.34 12.81 -19.41
C ASN A 395 -2.49 11.57 -19.71
N ILE A 396 -2.35 11.14 -20.97
CA ILE A 396 -1.40 10.06 -21.30
C ILE A 396 0.00 10.48 -20.84
N PHE A 397 0.46 11.67 -21.22
CA PHE A 397 1.80 12.15 -20.85
C PHE A 397 1.96 12.40 -19.34
N ILE A 398 1.00 13.07 -18.70
CA ILE A 398 1.04 13.40 -17.27
C ILE A 398 1.05 12.12 -16.42
N MET A 399 0.24 11.13 -16.78
CA MET A 399 0.10 9.91 -15.99
C MET A 399 1.25 8.94 -16.26
N THR A 400 1.75 8.89 -17.49
CA THR A 400 2.99 8.16 -17.83
C THR A 400 4.21 8.73 -17.10
N ALA A 401 4.24 10.04 -16.83
CA ALA A 401 5.30 10.63 -16.00
C ALA A 401 5.27 10.15 -14.54
N ALA A 402 4.10 9.73 -14.04
CA ALA A 402 3.99 9.07 -12.73
C ALA A 402 4.38 7.58 -12.82
N ASP A 403 3.83 6.86 -13.82
CA ASP A 403 4.22 5.49 -14.13
C ASP A 403 3.86 5.07 -15.56
N LEU A 404 4.76 4.35 -16.23
CA LEU A 404 4.56 3.83 -17.59
C LEU A 404 3.29 2.96 -17.72
N SER A 405 2.94 2.18 -16.69
CA SER A 405 1.80 1.25 -16.73
C SER A 405 0.46 1.97 -16.84
N PHE A 406 0.36 3.24 -16.41
CA PHE A 406 -0.87 4.03 -16.55
C PHE A 406 -1.22 4.36 -18.00
N MET A 407 -0.24 4.30 -18.91
CA MET A 407 -0.44 4.62 -20.32
C MET A 407 -1.63 3.87 -20.91
N PHE A 408 -1.79 2.56 -20.63
CA PHE A 408 -2.87 1.76 -21.20
C PHE A 408 -4.26 2.27 -20.79
N ILE A 409 -4.43 2.65 -19.52
CA ILE A 409 -5.70 3.18 -19.00
C ILE A 409 -6.09 4.45 -19.75
N PHE A 410 -5.16 5.41 -19.84
CA PHE A 410 -5.44 6.72 -20.44
C PHE A 410 -5.47 6.66 -21.97
N PHE A 411 -4.75 5.73 -22.59
CA PHE A 411 -4.85 5.47 -24.02
C PHE A 411 -6.22 4.89 -24.42
N VAL A 412 -6.75 3.94 -23.65
CA VAL A 412 -8.12 3.43 -23.85
C VAL A 412 -9.15 4.55 -23.68
N GLN A 413 -9.00 5.41 -22.67
CA GLN A 413 -9.86 6.59 -22.52
C GLN A 413 -9.78 7.53 -23.73
N TYR A 414 -8.57 7.80 -24.24
CA TYR A 414 -8.37 8.61 -25.44
C TYR A 414 -9.09 8.01 -26.66
N ILE A 415 -8.97 6.71 -26.89
CA ILE A 415 -9.65 6.00 -27.98
C ILE A 415 -11.18 6.14 -27.85
N ILE A 416 -11.73 5.91 -26.66
CA ILE A 416 -13.17 6.08 -26.38
C ILE A 416 -13.60 7.50 -26.75
N ILE A 417 -12.88 8.52 -26.26
CA ILE A 417 -13.19 9.92 -26.55
C ILE A 417 -13.09 10.21 -28.05
N PHE A 418 -12.06 9.70 -28.72
CA PHE A 418 -11.85 9.89 -30.15
C PHE A 418 -13.02 9.37 -30.99
N PHE A 419 -13.55 8.17 -30.67
CA PHE A 419 -14.72 7.60 -31.36
C PHE A 419 -16.02 8.39 -31.08
N PHE A 420 -16.22 8.85 -29.85
CA PHE A 420 -17.43 9.57 -29.45
C PHE A 420 -17.38 11.08 -29.73
N ARG A 421 -16.23 11.64 -30.16
CA ARG A 421 -16.06 13.09 -30.36
C ARG A 421 -17.07 13.73 -31.32
N LYS A 422 -17.43 13.02 -32.40
CA LYS A 422 -18.34 13.51 -33.45
C LYS A 422 -19.82 13.29 -33.11
N ARG A 423 -20.12 12.44 -32.12
CA ARG A 423 -21.49 12.11 -31.73
C ARG A 423 -22.11 13.27 -30.93
N LYS A 424 -23.34 13.64 -31.27
CA LYS A 424 -24.07 14.76 -30.64
C LYS A 424 -25.27 14.34 -29.79
N SER A 425 -25.71 13.08 -29.91
CA SER A 425 -26.87 12.57 -29.19
C SER A 425 -26.58 12.44 -27.68
N LEU A 426 -27.60 12.71 -26.87
CA LEU A 426 -27.53 12.56 -25.42
C LEU A 426 -27.11 11.14 -25.01
N ALA A 427 -27.75 10.13 -25.61
CA ALA A 427 -27.46 8.73 -25.35
C ALA A 427 -25.98 8.39 -25.60
N ALA A 428 -25.40 8.86 -26.71
CA ALA A 428 -23.99 8.61 -27.00
C ALA A 428 -23.06 9.30 -25.97
N ASN A 429 -23.41 10.50 -25.50
CA ASN A 429 -22.62 11.19 -24.48
C ASN A 429 -22.71 10.53 -23.10
N ILE A 430 -23.87 9.95 -22.74
CA ILE A 430 -24.04 9.16 -21.51
C ILE A 430 -23.25 7.86 -21.60
N VAL A 431 -23.36 7.12 -22.71
CA VAL A 431 -22.58 5.90 -22.94
C VAL A 431 -21.08 6.19 -22.86
N CYS A 432 -20.60 7.27 -23.49
CA CYS A 432 -19.20 7.69 -23.39
C CYS A 432 -18.78 7.99 -21.94
N LEU A 433 -19.65 8.63 -21.13
CA LEU A 433 -19.36 8.90 -19.73
C LEU A 433 -19.16 7.61 -18.94
N VAL A 434 -20.04 6.62 -19.12
CA VAL A 434 -19.93 5.31 -18.46
C VAL A 434 -18.66 4.58 -18.90
N LEU A 435 -18.38 4.56 -20.21
CA LEU A 435 -17.19 3.89 -20.76
C LEU A 435 -15.87 4.49 -20.26
N LEU A 436 -15.83 5.79 -19.93
CA LEU A 436 -14.62 6.43 -19.38
C LEU A 436 -14.25 5.98 -17.96
N VAL A 437 -15.24 5.50 -17.19
CA VAL A 437 -15.02 5.03 -15.81
C VAL A 437 -14.49 3.58 -15.80
N ILE A 438 -14.85 2.77 -16.79
CA ILE A 438 -14.49 1.34 -16.84
C ILE A 438 -12.97 1.09 -16.79
N PRO A 439 -12.11 1.78 -17.55
CA PRO A 439 -10.65 1.58 -17.47
C PRO A 439 -10.05 1.84 -16.10
N LEU A 440 -10.72 2.64 -15.25
CA LEU A 440 -10.28 2.91 -13.87
C LEU A 440 -10.66 1.79 -12.89
N ALA A 441 -11.49 0.83 -13.30
CA ALA A 441 -12.05 -0.20 -12.41
C ALA A 441 -10.99 -1.14 -11.86
N SER A 442 -10.08 -1.62 -12.72
CA SER A 442 -9.02 -2.54 -12.29
C SER A 442 -8.12 -1.89 -11.24
N PHE A 443 -7.74 -0.63 -11.45
CA PHE A 443 -6.91 0.12 -10.52
C PHE A 443 -7.62 0.37 -9.18
N MET A 444 -8.91 0.77 -9.24
CA MET A 444 -9.71 1.00 -8.04
C MET A 444 -9.97 -0.30 -7.26
N TYR A 445 -10.21 -1.40 -7.96
CA TYR A 445 -10.39 -2.72 -7.36
C TYR A 445 -9.13 -3.15 -6.59
N ASP A 446 -7.95 -3.06 -7.21
CA ASP A 446 -6.67 -3.45 -6.60
C ASP A 446 -6.40 -2.62 -5.32
N ILE A 447 -6.60 -1.30 -5.37
CA ILE A 447 -6.45 -0.43 -4.18
C ILE A 447 -7.46 -0.84 -3.09
N LEU A 448 -8.74 -0.98 -3.41
CA LEU A 448 -9.76 -1.27 -2.39
C LEU A 448 -9.66 -2.68 -1.80
N ARG A 449 -9.08 -3.64 -2.54
CA ARG A 449 -8.92 -5.02 -2.10
C ARG A 449 -7.66 -5.20 -1.27
N TYR A 450 -6.54 -4.65 -1.71
CA TYR A 450 -5.22 -4.97 -1.17
C TYR A 450 -4.62 -3.87 -0.29
N SER A 451 -5.23 -2.68 -0.19
CA SER A 451 -4.75 -1.63 0.73
C SER A 451 -5.35 -1.77 2.13
N ASP A 452 -4.52 -1.59 3.15
CA ASP A 452 -5.00 -1.40 4.52
C ASP A 452 -5.56 0.02 4.72
N TYR A 453 -6.36 0.20 5.77
CA TYR A 453 -7.02 1.48 6.07
C TYR A 453 -6.01 2.65 6.16
N GLU A 454 -4.87 2.42 6.81
CA GLU A 454 -3.83 3.44 6.98
C GLU A 454 -3.15 3.80 5.65
N ASN A 455 -2.80 2.80 4.83
CA ASN A 455 -2.21 3.02 3.51
C ASN A 455 -3.19 3.71 2.57
N LEU A 456 -4.47 3.36 2.64
CA LEU A 456 -5.52 4.04 1.89
C LEU A 456 -5.69 5.48 2.39
N ALA A 457 -5.64 5.73 3.69
CA ALA A 457 -5.70 7.09 4.25
C ALA A 457 -4.47 7.93 3.84
N LYS A 458 -3.26 7.36 3.85
CA LYS A 458 -2.01 8.01 3.39
C LYS A 458 -2.07 8.32 1.90
N THR A 459 -2.48 7.34 1.09
CA THR A 459 -2.65 7.49 -0.38
C THR A 459 -3.69 8.56 -0.72
N MET A 460 -4.69 8.76 0.15
CA MET A 460 -5.70 9.80 -0.04
C MET A 460 -5.29 11.16 0.55
N LYS A 461 -4.39 11.21 1.52
CA LYS A 461 -3.79 12.44 2.08
C LYS A 461 -2.54 12.81 1.27
N THR A 462 -2.75 13.29 0.06
CA THR A 462 -1.65 13.65 -0.85
C THR A 462 -1.28 15.13 -0.75
N GLY A 463 -0.04 15.45 -1.12
CA GLY A 463 0.44 16.82 -1.29
C GLY A 463 -0.18 17.50 -2.53
N PHE A 464 0.36 18.67 -2.89
CA PHE A 464 -0.13 19.44 -4.05
C PHE A 464 -0.15 18.60 -5.34
N TRP A 465 0.98 17.95 -5.67
CA TRP A 465 1.12 17.17 -6.90
C TRP A 465 0.15 15.98 -6.97
N GLY A 466 -0.09 15.26 -5.86
CA GLY A 466 -1.07 14.17 -5.87
C GLY A 466 -2.50 14.67 -6.09
N ASN A 467 -2.87 15.85 -5.56
CA ASN A 467 -4.17 16.46 -5.85
C ASN A 467 -4.26 17.01 -7.29
N VAL A 468 -3.15 17.43 -7.91
CA VAL A 468 -3.07 17.72 -9.36
C VAL A 468 -3.28 16.47 -10.19
N THR A 469 -2.69 15.34 -9.80
CA THR A 469 -2.90 14.04 -10.46
C THR A 469 -4.37 13.63 -10.37
N ILE A 470 -4.97 13.64 -9.18
CA ILE A 470 -6.40 13.30 -8.99
C ILE A 470 -7.30 14.22 -9.84
N SER A 471 -7.04 15.52 -9.84
CA SER A 471 -7.76 16.48 -10.68
C SER A 471 -7.66 16.13 -12.17
N SER A 472 -6.45 15.83 -12.64
CA SER A 472 -6.18 15.49 -14.03
C SER A 472 -6.90 14.19 -14.45
N ILE A 473 -6.92 13.17 -13.58
CA ILE A 473 -7.67 11.92 -13.81
C ILE A 473 -9.17 12.19 -13.93
N MET A 474 -9.72 13.08 -13.09
CA MET A 474 -11.14 13.40 -13.09
C MET A 474 -11.56 14.31 -14.26
N PHE A 475 -10.63 15.08 -14.83
CA PHE A 475 -10.95 16.10 -15.83
C PHE A 475 -11.75 15.58 -17.05
N PRO A 476 -11.34 14.50 -17.75
CA PRO A 476 -12.09 14.00 -18.91
C PRO A 476 -13.52 13.62 -18.56
N ILE A 477 -13.74 13.04 -17.37
CA ILE A 477 -15.07 12.66 -16.87
C ILE A 477 -15.92 13.92 -16.68
N LEU A 478 -15.38 14.96 -16.04
CA LEU A 478 -16.09 16.21 -15.74
C LEU A 478 -16.43 17.02 -17.00
N ILE A 479 -15.56 17.02 -18.01
CA ILE A 479 -15.85 17.63 -19.32
C ILE A 479 -16.88 16.81 -20.09
N GLN A 480 -16.84 15.48 -20.00
CA GLN A 480 -17.86 14.65 -20.61
C GLN A 480 -19.23 14.88 -19.95
N THR A 481 -19.29 15.11 -18.64
CA THR A 481 -20.50 15.57 -17.94
C THR A 481 -20.98 16.92 -18.49
N THR A 482 -20.07 17.86 -18.78
CA THR A 482 -20.42 19.12 -19.46
C THR A 482 -21.11 18.86 -20.81
N ARG A 483 -20.60 17.92 -21.62
CA ARG A 483 -21.23 17.54 -22.89
C ARG A 483 -22.63 16.97 -22.72
N VAL A 484 -22.88 16.20 -21.65
CA VAL A 484 -24.23 15.72 -21.30
C VAL A 484 -25.17 16.90 -21.01
N VAL A 485 -24.73 17.89 -20.22
CA VAL A 485 -25.50 19.11 -19.92
C VAL A 485 -25.85 19.90 -21.19
N ILE A 486 -24.89 20.07 -22.09
CA ILE A 486 -25.10 20.75 -23.38
C ILE A 486 -26.09 19.96 -24.26
N SER A 487 -25.94 18.64 -24.34
CA SER A 487 -26.79 17.74 -25.15
C SER A 487 -28.22 17.62 -24.63
N LEU A 488 -28.45 17.80 -23.32
CA LEU A 488 -29.80 17.86 -22.74
C LEU A 488 -30.64 19.03 -23.28
N LYS A 489 -30.04 19.92 -24.11
CA LYS A 489 -30.69 21.13 -24.62
C LYS A 489 -31.26 22.00 -23.51
N ALA A 490 -30.79 21.84 -22.27
CA ALA A 490 -31.03 22.76 -21.15
C ALA A 490 -30.52 24.18 -21.45
N ILE A 491 -29.67 24.28 -22.48
CA ILE A 491 -29.16 25.51 -23.10
C ILE A 491 -29.87 25.77 -24.44
N LYS A 492 -31.17 25.49 -24.56
CA LYS A 492 -31.95 25.93 -25.73
C LYS A 492 -32.17 27.44 -25.67
N LYS A 493 -32.19 28.07 -26.84
CA LYS A 493 -32.42 29.50 -27.08
C LYS A 493 -33.89 29.93 -26.84
N SER A 494 -34.65 29.17 -26.05
CA SER A 494 -36.10 29.37 -25.85
C SER A 494 -36.38 29.81 -24.41
N ASP A 495 -36.99 30.99 -24.32
CA ASP A 495 -37.39 31.78 -23.15
C ASP A 495 -36.30 32.59 -22.41
N PRO A 496 -36.20 33.91 -22.68
CA PRO A 496 -35.36 34.82 -21.88
C PRO A 496 -35.84 34.94 -20.41
N LYS A 497 -37.05 34.44 -20.10
CA LYS A 497 -37.66 34.43 -18.75
C LYS A 497 -37.43 33.12 -17.97
N LYS A 498 -36.97 32.03 -18.61
CA LYS A 498 -36.50 30.84 -17.89
C LYS A 498 -35.07 31.09 -17.42
N THR A 499 -35.03 31.49 -16.16
CA THR A 499 -33.93 32.07 -15.39
C THR A 499 -32.63 31.27 -15.47
N LEU A 500 -31.51 31.98 -15.36
CA LEU A 500 -30.18 31.42 -15.05
C LEU A 500 -30.26 30.30 -14.00
N LEU A 501 -31.15 30.46 -13.01
CA LEU A 501 -31.49 29.47 -11.98
C LEU A 501 -31.88 28.10 -12.52
N SER A 502 -32.71 28.02 -13.57
CA SER A 502 -33.10 26.74 -14.19
C SER A 502 -31.91 26.04 -14.86
N LYS A 503 -31.00 26.82 -15.47
CA LYS A 503 -29.77 26.31 -16.08
C LYS A 503 -28.77 25.86 -15.01
N CYS A 504 -28.65 26.59 -13.91
CA CYS A 504 -27.86 26.19 -12.75
C CYS A 504 -28.40 24.89 -12.13
N ALA A 505 -29.73 24.77 -11.96
CA ALA A 505 -30.35 23.58 -11.40
C ALA A 505 -30.09 22.33 -12.24
N VAL A 506 -30.16 22.42 -13.58
CA VAL A 506 -29.85 21.28 -14.47
C VAL A 506 -28.35 20.94 -14.46
N SER A 507 -27.47 21.96 -14.41
CA SER A 507 -26.02 21.76 -14.27
C SER A 507 -25.71 21.00 -12.98
N VAL A 508 -26.15 21.53 -11.84
CA VAL A 508 -25.94 20.92 -10.52
C VAL A 508 -26.50 19.50 -10.51
N ALA A 509 -27.73 19.27 -10.97
CA ALA A 509 -28.32 17.93 -11.00
C ALA A 509 -27.51 16.93 -11.85
N SER A 510 -26.95 17.37 -12.98
CA SER A 510 -26.14 16.51 -13.86
C SER A 510 -24.79 16.15 -13.23
N TYR A 511 -24.13 17.11 -12.56
CA TYR A 511 -22.91 16.85 -11.82
C TYR A 511 -23.14 16.01 -10.57
N THR A 512 -24.26 16.21 -9.86
CA THR A 512 -24.68 15.33 -8.76
C THR A 512 -24.90 13.91 -9.27
N ALA A 513 -25.58 13.73 -10.41
CA ALA A 513 -25.76 12.40 -11.01
C ALA A 513 -24.41 11.74 -11.38
N ALA A 514 -23.46 12.51 -11.92
CA ALA A 514 -22.11 12.01 -12.20
C ALA A 514 -21.36 11.63 -10.91
N ALA A 515 -21.47 12.43 -9.84
CA ALA A 515 -20.89 12.12 -8.54
C ALA A 515 -21.49 10.83 -7.95
N VAL A 516 -22.82 10.67 -8.01
CA VAL A 516 -23.49 9.44 -7.57
C VAL A 516 -23.03 8.23 -8.39
N LEU A 517 -22.86 8.37 -9.70
CA LEU A 517 -22.33 7.30 -10.55
C LEU A 517 -20.92 6.88 -10.12
N LEU A 518 -20.03 7.85 -9.87
CA LEU A 518 -18.67 7.57 -9.40
C LEU A 518 -18.66 6.90 -8.03
N ILE A 519 -19.49 7.37 -7.10
CA ILE A 519 -19.64 6.77 -5.77
C ILE A 519 -20.21 5.34 -5.88
N ALA A 520 -21.25 5.13 -6.69
CA ALA A 520 -21.83 3.81 -6.92
C ALA A 520 -20.79 2.85 -7.54
N PHE A 521 -19.98 3.32 -8.47
CA PHE A 521 -18.88 2.57 -9.06
C PHE A 521 -17.84 2.14 -8.00
N ILE A 522 -17.45 3.05 -7.10
CA ILE A 522 -16.52 2.75 -6.00
C ILE A 522 -17.14 1.71 -5.06
N ILE A 523 -18.42 1.85 -4.71
CA ILE A 523 -19.13 0.89 -3.87
C ILE A 523 -19.19 -0.49 -4.55
N LEU A 524 -19.45 -0.55 -5.86
CA LEU A 524 -19.43 -1.82 -6.60
C LEU A 524 -18.05 -2.47 -6.55
N CYS A 525 -16.98 -1.69 -6.75
CA CYS A 525 -15.60 -2.18 -6.60
C CYS A 525 -15.32 -2.66 -5.17
N ALA A 526 -15.78 -1.92 -4.16
CA ALA A 526 -15.62 -2.30 -2.75
C ALA A 526 -16.40 -3.57 -2.37
N LYS A 527 -17.62 -3.74 -2.91
CA LYS A 527 -18.41 -4.96 -2.69
C LYS A 527 -17.76 -6.17 -3.36
N ALA A 528 -17.25 -5.99 -4.57
CA ALA A 528 -16.51 -7.03 -5.29
C ALA A 528 -15.17 -7.36 -4.59
N SER A 529 -14.57 -6.42 -3.86
CA SER A 529 -13.37 -6.69 -3.06
C SER A 529 -13.68 -7.35 -1.72
N SER A 530 -14.86 -7.11 -1.13
CA SER A 530 -15.27 -7.73 0.14
C SER A 530 -15.86 -9.13 0.00
N SER A 531 -16.25 -9.56 -1.21
CA SER A 531 -16.88 -10.88 -1.43
C SER A 531 -15.91 -12.06 -1.39
N SER A 532 -14.60 -11.82 -1.25
CA SER A 532 -13.62 -12.86 -0.93
C SER A 532 -13.34 -12.86 0.57
N THR A 533 -13.52 -14.00 1.20
CA THR A 533 -13.42 -14.33 2.63
C THR A 533 -12.06 -14.05 3.32
N ASP A 534 -11.13 -13.31 2.70
CA ASP A 534 -9.74 -13.19 3.17
C ASP A 534 -9.43 -11.88 3.90
N LYS A 535 -10.42 -11.28 4.57
CA LYS A 535 -10.14 -10.23 5.55
C LYS A 535 -10.00 -10.88 6.91
N ALA A 536 -8.80 -11.38 7.20
CA ALA A 536 -8.35 -11.48 8.58
C ALA A 536 -8.43 -10.05 9.16
N SER A 537 -9.52 -9.77 9.87
CA SER A 537 -9.66 -8.53 10.61
C SER A 537 -8.57 -8.53 11.67
N LEU A 538 -7.78 -7.46 11.72
CA LEU A 538 -6.96 -7.18 12.89
C LEU A 538 -7.88 -7.25 14.12
N PRO A 539 -7.52 -8.03 15.16
CA PRO A 539 -8.31 -8.09 16.37
C PRO A 539 -8.48 -6.68 16.92
N ALA A 540 -9.72 -6.30 17.25
CA ALA A 540 -10.01 -4.97 17.76
C ALA A 540 -9.13 -4.70 18.99
N VAL A 541 -8.38 -3.60 18.95
CA VAL A 541 -7.59 -3.14 20.10
C VAL A 541 -8.53 -2.44 21.06
N ILE A 542 -8.68 -3.00 22.26
CA ILE A 542 -9.46 -2.39 23.34
C ILE A 542 -8.45 -1.74 24.29
N ASN A 543 -8.54 -0.41 24.41
CA ASN A 543 -7.78 0.31 25.44
C ASN A 543 -8.45 0.04 26.79
N SER A 544 -7.73 -0.59 27.72
CA SER A 544 -8.21 -0.77 29.09
C SER A 544 -7.24 -0.14 30.08
N SER A 545 -7.70 0.85 30.83
CA SER A 545 -7.03 1.37 32.02
C SER A 545 -7.51 0.56 33.23
N GLY A 546 -6.82 -0.53 33.60
CA GLY A 546 -7.17 -1.28 34.81
C GLY A 546 -6.81 -2.76 34.87
N THR A 547 -6.24 -3.35 33.82
CA THR A 547 -5.52 -4.61 33.97
C THR A 547 -4.19 -4.31 34.68
N ASN A 548 -3.79 -5.09 35.67
CA ASN A 548 -2.43 -5.02 36.24
C ASN A 548 -1.55 -6.04 35.50
N ALA A 549 -1.46 -5.95 34.17
CA ALA A 549 -0.82 -7.02 33.41
C ALA A 549 0.72 -6.94 33.49
N PHE A 550 1.26 -5.73 33.59
CA PHE A 550 2.70 -5.49 33.75
C PHE A 550 2.98 -4.43 34.82
N GLU A 551 4.13 -4.52 35.46
CA GLU A 551 4.71 -3.53 36.36
C GLU A 551 5.92 -2.89 35.69
N ALA A 552 6.12 -1.60 35.95
CA ALA A 552 7.27 -0.88 35.44
C ALA A 552 7.84 0.02 36.54
N GLN A 553 9.16 -0.02 36.70
CA GLN A 553 9.90 0.73 37.72
C GLN A 553 11.04 1.49 37.05
N ILE A 554 11.31 2.71 37.52
CA ILE A 554 12.47 3.50 37.08
C ILE A 554 13.43 3.62 38.25
N THR A 555 14.68 3.31 37.98
CA THR A 555 15.81 3.56 38.88
C THR A 555 16.77 4.52 38.20
N GLU A 556 17.23 5.52 38.93
CA GLU A 556 18.11 6.57 38.42
C GLU A 556 19.48 6.45 39.10
N SER A 557 20.53 6.71 38.33
CA SER A 557 21.91 6.68 38.81
C SER A 557 22.70 7.80 38.15
N ASP A 558 23.36 8.61 38.97
CA ASP A 558 24.15 9.74 38.48
C ASP A 558 25.49 9.27 37.91
N LEU A 559 25.79 9.70 36.68
CA LEU A 559 27.08 9.48 36.03
C LEU A 559 27.63 10.82 35.48
N MET A 560 28.52 11.45 36.24
CA MET A 560 29.13 12.76 35.91
C MET A 560 28.08 13.86 35.66
N ASP A 561 27.95 14.38 34.43
CA ASP A 561 26.98 15.41 34.05
C ASP A 561 25.66 14.82 33.50
N MET A 562 25.56 13.50 33.43
CA MET A 562 24.41 12.75 32.90
C MET A 562 23.73 11.94 33.99
N ASN A 563 22.46 11.61 33.77
CA ASN A 563 21.67 10.67 34.56
C ASN A 563 21.44 9.42 33.73
N THR A 564 21.84 8.26 34.25
CA THR A 564 21.57 6.96 33.65
C THR A 564 20.29 6.40 34.27
N LYS A 565 19.25 6.26 33.46
CA LYS A 565 17.94 5.76 33.86
C LYS A 565 17.78 4.32 33.42
N THR A 566 17.40 3.46 34.36
CA THR A 566 17.07 2.06 34.10
C THR A 566 15.57 1.85 34.32
N VAL A 567 14.85 1.53 33.25
CA VAL A 567 13.42 1.21 33.24
C VAL A 567 13.28 -0.31 33.22
N ARG A 568 12.87 -0.88 34.34
CA ARG A 568 12.60 -2.31 34.49
C ARG A 568 11.13 -2.59 34.26
N ILE A 569 10.81 -3.39 33.26
CA ILE A 569 9.45 -3.83 32.94
C ILE A 569 9.32 -5.30 33.31
N THR A 570 8.32 -5.66 34.12
CA THR A 570 8.03 -7.04 34.51
C THR A 570 6.57 -7.36 34.21
N SER A 571 6.29 -8.40 33.44
CA SER A 571 4.94 -8.81 33.08
C SER A 571 4.55 -10.14 33.68
N SER A 572 3.32 -10.20 34.19
CA SER A 572 2.68 -11.42 34.68
C SER A 572 2.08 -12.27 33.54
N ARG A 573 1.88 -11.67 32.36
CA ARG A 573 1.25 -12.29 31.18
C ARG A 573 2.16 -12.23 29.96
N ASN A 574 1.93 -13.11 28.98
CA ASN A 574 2.64 -13.05 27.71
C ASN A 574 2.21 -11.80 26.94
N VAL A 575 3.17 -10.91 26.72
CA VAL A 575 2.98 -9.67 25.97
C VAL A 575 3.38 -9.93 24.51
N ILE A 576 2.57 -9.46 23.58
CA ILE A 576 2.89 -9.55 22.14
C ILE A 576 3.94 -8.48 21.79
N ARG A 577 3.74 -7.24 22.28
CA ARG A 577 4.60 -6.10 21.95
C ARG A 577 4.61 -5.07 23.08
N TYR A 578 5.76 -4.44 23.29
CA TYR A 578 5.86 -3.17 24.02
C TYR A 578 6.16 -2.02 23.07
N THR A 579 5.50 -0.89 23.29
CA THR A 579 5.90 0.40 22.71
C THR A 579 6.38 1.26 23.86
N VAL A 580 7.67 1.59 23.88
CA VAL A 580 8.29 2.46 24.89
C VAL A 580 8.70 3.76 24.24
N THR A 581 8.14 4.87 24.72
CA THR A 581 8.43 6.22 24.22
C THR A 581 8.95 7.07 25.37
N VAL A 582 10.12 7.67 25.20
CA VAL A 582 10.69 8.66 26.11
C VAL A 582 10.37 10.04 25.56
N LYS A 583 9.64 10.84 26.33
CA LYS A 583 9.24 12.19 25.97
C LYS A 583 9.94 13.22 26.86
N SER A 584 10.62 14.18 26.23
CA SER A 584 11.27 15.33 26.87
C SER A 584 10.56 16.63 26.51
N ARG A 585 10.54 17.60 27.43
CA ARG A 585 9.87 18.91 27.24
C ARG A 585 10.78 19.99 26.65
N GLU A 586 12.10 19.84 26.73
CA GLU A 586 13.02 20.98 26.56
C GLU A 586 14.06 20.79 25.44
N THR A 587 14.57 19.58 25.17
CA THR A 587 15.45 19.22 24.03
C THR A 587 15.64 17.68 23.97
N ILE A 588 16.49 17.17 23.04
CA ILE A 588 16.81 15.74 22.75
C ILE A 588 16.49 14.79 23.92
N PRO A 589 15.59 13.81 23.73
CA PRO A 589 15.00 13.01 24.81
C PRO A 589 15.90 11.92 25.39
N LEU A 590 16.89 11.42 24.64
CA LEU A 590 17.91 10.49 25.15
C LEU A 590 19.15 10.53 24.25
N TYR A 591 20.31 10.14 24.79
CA TYR A 591 21.60 10.13 24.07
C TYR A 591 22.04 8.71 23.70
N GLU A 592 22.19 7.84 24.70
CA GLU A 592 22.55 6.44 24.49
C GLU A 592 21.46 5.55 25.08
N CYS A 593 21.23 4.40 24.45
CA CYS A 593 20.29 3.40 24.91
C CYS A 593 20.87 2.02 24.61
N ASN A 594 20.65 1.05 25.50
CA ASN A 594 21.04 -0.34 25.26
C ASN A 594 20.21 -0.99 24.13
N TYR A 595 19.08 -0.40 23.77
CA TYR A 595 18.27 -0.78 22.60
C TYR A 595 18.42 0.22 21.46
N ASN A 596 18.21 -0.26 20.23
CA ASN A 596 18.03 0.63 19.08
C ASN A 596 16.85 1.58 19.33
N TYR A 597 16.97 2.83 18.90
CA TYR A 597 15.93 3.83 19.08
C TYR A 597 15.86 4.77 17.88
N SER A 598 14.69 5.38 17.68
CA SER A 598 14.47 6.40 16.66
C SER A 598 13.91 7.65 17.30
N ILE A 599 14.54 8.79 17.02
CA ILE A 599 14.05 10.12 17.42
C ILE A 599 13.01 10.55 16.38
N GLU A 600 11.72 10.52 16.73
CA GLU A 600 10.65 10.94 15.81
C GLU A 600 10.61 12.46 15.67
N ASN A 601 10.79 13.17 16.78
CA ASN A 601 10.85 14.64 16.89
C ASN A 601 11.88 15.02 17.98
N ASN A 602 12.28 16.29 18.06
CA ASN A 602 13.19 16.79 19.11
C ASN A 602 12.73 16.52 20.57
N GLU A 603 11.48 16.08 20.75
CA GLU A 603 10.85 15.79 22.04
C GLU A 603 10.61 14.29 22.29
N ASN A 604 10.58 13.43 21.27
CA ASN A 604 10.14 12.04 21.41
C ASN A 604 11.17 11.07 20.83
N ALA A 605 11.66 10.15 21.67
CA ALA A 605 12.41 8.97 21.24
C ALA A 605 11.58 7.71 21.46
N VAL A 606 11.51 6.88 20.44
CA VAL A 606 10.83 5.58 20.50
C VAL A 606 11.89 4.48 20.52
N ILE A 607 11.84 3.64 21.55
CA ILE A 607 12.76 2.52 21.74
C ILE A 607 12.21 1.31 20.99
N GLN A 608 13.06 0.68 20.19
CA GLN A 608 12.70 -0.43 19.31
C GLN A 608 12.87 -1.76 20.05
N ILE A 609 11.77 -2.27 20.59
CA ILE A 609 11.72 -3.58 21.26
C ILE A 609 11.14 -4.60 20.27
N PRO A 610 11.79 -5.76 20.06
CA PRO A 610 11.23 -6.84 19.24
C PRO A 610 9.88 -7.36 19.75
N ASP A 611 9.15 -8.02 18.86
CA ASP A 611 7.92 -8.73 19.24
C ASP A 611 8.21 -9.93 20.14
N PHE A 612 7.21 -10.33 20.92
CA PHE A 612 7.27 -11.40 21.92
C PHE A 612 8.42 -11.23 22.92
N PRO A 613 8.47 -10.08 23.63
CA PRO A 613 9.53 -9.83 24.58
C PRO A 613 9.49 -10.77 25.80
N PRO A 614 10.62 -10.96 26.50
CA PRO A 614 10.66 -11.75 27.72
C PRO A 614 9.81 -11.11 28.83
N GLN A 615 9.52 -11.91 29.87
CA GLN A 615 8.69 -11.45 31.00
C GLN A 615 9.35 -10.31 31.79
N LYS A 616 10.67 -10.20 31.74
CA LYS A 616 11.45 -9.13 32.36
C LYS A 616 12.34 -8.49 31.30
N ILE A 617 12.35 -7.16 31.25
CA ILE A 617 13.18 -6.37 30.34
C ILE A 617 13.77 -5.21 31.12
N ASP A 618 15.07 -4.97 30.97
CA ASP A 618 15.76 -3.83 31.55
C ASP A 618 16.24 -2.87 30.45
N ILE A 619 15.58 -1.72 30.33
CA ILE A 619 15.93 -0.67 29.35
C ILE A 619 16.80 0.37 30.04
N VAL A 620 18.00 0.59 29.55
CA VAL A 620 18.98 1.52 30.12
C VAL A 620 19.26 2.62 29.10
N TYR A 621 19.02 3.87 29.48
CA TYR A 621 19.33 5.02 28.63
C TYR A 621 19.90 6.20 29.43
N THR A 622 20.60 7.11 28.74
CA THR A 622 21.27 8.27 29.34
C THR A 622 20.62 9.59 28.93
N THR A 623 20.46 10.50 29.90
CA THR A 623 19.89 11.83 29.71
C THR A 623 20.61 12.90 30.56
N ASP A 624 20.26 14.18 30.41
CA ASP A 624 20.87 15.24 31.23
C ASP A 624 20.27 15.26 32.64
N LYS A 625 21.08 15.58 33.64
CA LYS A 625 20.71 15.52 35.07
C LYS A 625 19.44 16.27 35.47
N ASN A 626 19.13 17.40 34.83
CA ASN A 626 18.01 18.28 35.23
C ASN A 626 16.78 18.17 34.30
N LYS A 627 16.73 17.16 33.43
CA LYS A 627 15.64 17.01 32.46
C LYS A 627 14.44 16.27 33.06
N SER A 628 13.27 16.93 33.01
CA SER A 628 12.00 16.26 33.28
C SER A 628 11.56 15.46 32.05
N GLU A 629 11.41 14.15 32.19
CA GLU A 629 11.00 13.26 31.09
C GLU A 629 9.81 12.40 31.51
N GLN A 630 9.04 11.97 30.52
CA GLN A 630 7.94 11.03 30.69
C GLN A 630 8.24 9.77 29.89
N VAL A 631 8.29 8.63 30.56
CA VAL A 631 8.39 7.31 29.90
C VAL A 631 6.99 6.75 29.75
N ILE A 632 6.52 6.64 28.51
CA ILE A 632 5.21 6.08 28.16
C ILE A 632 5.43 4.65 27.67
N ILE A 633 4.88 3.69 28.40
CA ILE A 633 4.98 2.26 28.09
C ILE A 633 3.59 1.74 27.74
N THR A 634 3.41 1.25 26.52
CA THR A 634 2.17 0.57 26.10
C THR A 634 2.46 -0.90 25.85
N ALA A 635 1.78 -1.79 26.59
CA ALA A 635 1.83 -3.23 26.41
C ALA A 635 0.61 -3.72 25.60
N TYR A 636 0.85 -4.55 24.58
CA TYR A 636 -0.19 -5.20 23.79
C TYR A 636 -0.28 -6.67 24.16
N ILE A 637 -1.43 -7.08 24.68
CA ILE A 637 -1.64 -8.43 25.25
C ILE A 637 -2.79 -9.11 24.52
N GLN A 638 -2.61 -10.38 24.15
CA GLN A 638 -3.69 -11.18 23.58
C GLN A 638 -4.64 -11.62 24.70
N SER A 639 -5.92 -11.29 24.56
CA SER A 639 -6.97 -11.82 25.43
C SER A 639 -7.37 -13.24 25.02
N GLU A 640 -7.89 -14.02 25.97
CA GLU A 640 -8.45 -15.37 25.75
C GLU A 640 -9.57 -15.39 24.70
N ARG A 641 -10.25 -14.24 24.50
CA ARG A 641 -11.31 -14.07 23.49
C ARG A 641 -10.81 -13.45 22.17
N ASN A 642 -9.51 -13.58 21.88
CA ASN A 642 -8.88 -13.15 20.62
C ASN A 642 -8.93 -11.66 20.28
N TYR A 643 -9.20 -10.78 21.25
CA TYR A 643 -8.99 -9.33 21.09
C TYR A 643 -7.65 -8.92 21.72
N ILE A 644 -7.09 -7.80 21.28
CA ILE A 644 -5.85 -7.26 21.83
C ILE A 644 -6.19 -6.19 22.84
N ILE A 645 -5.64 -6.33 24.03
CA ILE A 645 -5.73 -5.34 25.10
C ILE A 645 -4.48 -4.48 25.01
N ALA A 646 -4.67 -3.16 24.89
CA ALA A 646 -3.59 -2.19 25.04
C ALA A 646 -3.68 -1.57 26.44
N GLU A 647 -2.66 -1.82 27.26
CA GLU A 647 -2.50 -1.24 28.59
C GLU A 647 -1.34 -0.24 28.54
N THR A 648 -1.58 1.00 28.98
CA THR A 648 -0.55 2.05 28.97
C THR A 648 -0.25 2.53 30.38
N LYS A 649 1.04 2.61 30.72
CA LYS A 649 1.55 3.23 31.95
C LYS A 649 2.48 4.39 31.59
N ILE A 650 2.35 5.47 32.34
CA ILE A 650 3.20 6.66 32.21
C ILE A 650 4.00 6.76 33.50
N LEU A 651 5.32 6.85 33.36
CA LEU A 651 6.25 7.03 34.47
C LEU A 651 6.87 8.41 34.30
N ASP A 652 6.59 9.31 35.24
CA ASP A 652 7.19 10.64 35.27
C ASP A 652 8.54 10.56 35.98
N THR A 653 9.56 11.11 35.32
CA THR A 653 10.89 11.33 35.89
C THR A 653 11.04 12.84 36.10
N GLY A 654 10.62 13.29 37.28
CA GLY A 654 10.66 14.69 37.70
C GLY A 654 10.40 14.78 39.20
N ASN A 655 11.24 15.54 39.90
CA ASN A 655 11.33 15.68 41.36
C ASN A 655 10.09 15.26 42.18
N ARG A 656 10.22 14.12 42.86
CA ARG A 656 9.68 14.00 44.22
C ARG A 656 10.65 14.76 45.13
N ASN A 657 10.18 15.88 45.70
CA ASN A 657 10.86 16.83 46.60
C ASN A 657 11.43 18.06 45.89
N GLU A 658 10.61 19.09 45.70
CA GLU A 658 10.54 20.28 46.57
C GLU A 658 9.18 20.96 46.43
#